data_AF-A0A956B824-F1
#
_entry.id   AF-A0A956B824-F1
#
_cell.length_a   1.000
_cell.length_b   1.000
_cell.length_c   1.000
_cell.angle_alpha   90.00
_cell.angle_beta   90.00
_cell.angle_gamma   90.00
#
_symmetry.space_group_name_H-M   'P 1'
#
loop_
_entity.id
_entity.type
_entity.pdbx_description
1 polymer ?
#
loop_
_entity_poly.entity_id
_entity_poly.type
_entity_poly.pdbx_seq_one_letter_code
_entity_poly.pdbx_strand_id
1 'polypeptide(L)'
;SEHCLASAGAAHELNFGNEASFTWREFDELERCDVAVMHGTNPFITFPQAYEKLARNTRARKVVIDPIRTDTVTELQASDPRTLHVRFRQGGDVAFNLAVSRVILERGWHDQAFLDRVVDPASVEAFRALCAEPRFAPEAVAEAIALPGQDPAELSQTIYDYASLLAEPGPDGHRPRVAVVSSMGINQSTGAYGFSTNLNLLLLTGNVGRPGAGSIRIAGQSNAPSELMLGFNGRRMIFNLNPNDPEQRARVAAALGLPEHNIPTTLGTPVARMSEDDKLYCFLFIGTQMTRNMPRLGHWMRRLGRAFNVVIDPFLAPGALEWADVLLPAMTYTERTGVIQRGDRSLQLQQGLTTPPPAAWSDEQILVRLALAIAKRLRDPDTAALNDLDPDVIERVFGRYADEEGHVDTARIFGHMVAVSRELGVYCRLEDADGAPLSHDTLRRNAGHGTQWQGDGRYRTAAEAGAVFPNVTANKRALAKLVRPPEDFLAKLEAPMPPGTLGLVSGRGRPGIRARYMRGRYNSGIKTLPLTGASPEDYLLDLHPQEALRQGFAEGQPVRVSAGHGTVFATVALNDRVPEGSVFIDFVPGEINRLTDYVDADRFTHQSFIKRTPVHLAALAPLETTLWAGPSAEALARALAVLVADFRATYPEDADWVAEQQAGDAPSWLPHARLGAPATSEDAAVVEAAGALTVFVQRMSTDPEYRAAAQVMLGRLTDEVQDDLLTVLLPFLRRFDYQSAMHTILSGVVGAVTVVDEAGAPVEVDLLSAHRAAILEFKEEIVAIQLFVAIKRAMERLFGPGAVVEREQLAFVSGVAIPCAGDVPAHFLGISPAELGAGGLVHSRAIGNSALIVVDKASGRAVRVDVKTGVLPHDPELTKLRGLVINRKRGCDGRDHRRFFDRLGELICQYVRRGDENFELFGPAPLDWAEYRAKLNYAPAKRNEFVHHLVRQQVSPGLISALVTLGVLDPEQETRLNAAVAASDGAAVTEAPSQLEGLEDLPLPERVRRVVEEVIAPVLRNDGGKLELLGLDEETGELSVRFVGSCANCPYSLLSMEQLVRPTLLNIPGITAVLKSAELRVGKVCRSRWAPHH
;
A
#
# COMPACT_ATOMS: atom_id res chain seq x y z
N SER A 1 -11.08 4.65 6.20
CA SER A 1 -11.51 5.77 7.08
C SER A 1 -10.85 7.11 6.74
N GLU A 2 -9.52 7.24 6.90
CA GLU A 2 -8.73 8.50 6.97
C GLU A 2 -9.04 9.50 5.85
N HIS A 3 -8.86 9.14 4.58
CA HIS A 3 -9.05 10.06 3.45
C HIS A 3 -10.52 10.37 3.10
N CYS A 4 -11.50 9.91 3.89
CA CYS A 4 -12.93 9.99 3.57
C CYS A 4 -13.79 10.61 4.69
N LEU A 5 -13.96 9.91 5.81
CA LEU A 5 -15.00 10.24 6.81
C LEU A 5 -14.42 10.92 8.07
N ALA A 6 -13.10 10.90 8.24
CA ALA A 6 -12.45 11.32 9.48
C ALA A 6 -12.78 12.76 9.87
N SER A 7 -12.73 13.70 8.92
CA SER A 7 -13.07 15.12 9.15
C SER A 7 -14.52 15.34 9.57
N ALA A 8 -15.48 14.61 8.99
CA ALA A 8 -16.87 14.68 9.43
C ALA A 8 -17.04 14.13 10.85
N GLY A 9 -16.34 13.04 11.20
CA GLY A 9 -16.31 12.53 12.58
C GLY A 9 -15.71 13.53 13.58
N ALA A 10 -14.59 14.16 13.23
CA ALA A 10 -13.96 15.20 14.05
C ALA A 10 -14.86 16.43 14.23
N ALA A 11 -15.59 16.86 13.21
CA ALA A 11 -16.56 17.95 13.33
C ALA A 11 -17.68 17.63 14.34
N HIS A 12 -18.24 16.42 14.27
CA HIS A 12 -19.23 15.98 15.25
C HIS A 12 -18.63 15.94 16.67
N GLU A 13 -17.37 15.49 16.81
CA GLU A 13 -16.66 15.48 18.11
C GLU A 13 -16.43 16.90 18.65
N LEU A 14 -16.07 17.87 17.80
CA LEU A 14 -15.86 19.28 18.18
C LEU A 14 -17.16 19.99 18.60
N ASN A 15 -18.25 19.77 17.87
CA ASN A 15 -19.55 20.36 18.19
C ASN A 15 -20.27 19.67 19.36
N PHE A 16 -20.08 18.35 19.54
CA PHE A 16 -20.99 17.52 20.34
C PHE A 16 -20.31 16.42 21.20
N GLY A 17 -18.97 16.37 21.23
CA GLY A 17 -18.20 15.43 22.05
C GLY A 17 -18.18 13.97 21.56
N ASN A 18 -18.95 13.62 20.54
CA ASN A 18 -19.04 12.27 19.98
C ASN A 18 -19.05 12.32 18.45
N GLU A 19 -18.58 11.27 17.79
CA GLU A 19 -18.37 11.25 16.34
C GLU A 19 -19.55 10.72 15.53
N ALA A 20 -20.71 10.41 16.13
CA ALA A 20 -21.83 9.73 15.46
C ALA A 20 -22.89 10.66 14.86
N SER A 21 -23.48 10.26 13.72
CA SER A 21 -24.44 11.08 12.94
C SER A 21 -25.79 11.31 13.64
N PHE A 22 -26.39 12.48 13.42
CA PHE A 22 -27.63 12.91 14.06
C PHE A 22 -28.84 12.77 13.13
N THR A 23 -29.27 11.53 12.91
CA THR A 23 -30.62 11.20 12.45
C THR A 23 -31.49 10.78 13.64
N TRP A 24 -32.72 11.27 13.70
CA TRP A 24 -33.69 10.86 14.73
C TRP A 24 -34.16 9.41 14.51
N ARG A 25 -34.45 9.03 13.26
CA ARG A 25 -34.78 7.66 12.84
C ARG A 25 -34.33 7.40 11.39
N GLU A 26 -33.20 6.72 11.23
CA GLU A 26 -32.67 6.28 9.92
C GLU A 26 -32.54 7.40 8.87
N PHE A 27 -32.47 7.07 7.57
CA PHE A 27 -32.54 8.05 6.47
C PHE A 27 -33.96 8.62 6.23
N ASP A 28 -34.98 8.15 6.94
CA ASP A 28 -36.38 8.59 6.83
C ASP A 28 -36.59 10.09 7.11
N GLU A 29 -35.66 10.74 7.80
CA GLU A 29 -35.67 12.18 8.05
C GLU A 29 -35.72 13.01 6.75
N LEU A 30 -35.15 12.48 5.66
CA LEU A 30 -35.20 13.09 4.33
C LEU A 30 -36.61 13.17 3.73
N GLU A 31 -37.53 12.29 4.16
CA GLU A 31 -38.94 12.27 3.75
C GLU A 31 -39.84 13.08 4.70
N ARG A 32 -39.25 13.66 5.77
CA ARG A 32 -39.93 14.35 6.87
C ARG A 32 -39.50 15.81 7.04
N CYS A 33 -38.38 16.23 6.46
CA CYS A 33 -37.87 17.59 6.54
C CYS A 33 -38.74 18.60 5.76
N ASP A 34 -38.62 19.87 6.15
CA ASP A 34 -39.16 21.02 5.42
C ASP A 34 -38.11 21.59 4.43
N VAL A 35 -36.82 21.42 4.77
CA VAL A 35 -35.68 21.81 3.93
C VAL A 35 -34.66 20.67 3.89
N ALA A 36 -34.23 20.31 2.69
CA ALA A 36 -33.14 19.36 2.45
C ALA A 36 -31.96 20.07 1.79
N VAL A 37 -30.80 20.05 2.44
CA VAL A 37 -29.56 20.67 1.95
C VAL A 37 -28.57 19.58 1.55
N MET A 38 -28.13 19.57 0.30
CA MET A 38 -27.05 18.71 -0.20
C MET A 38 -25.80 19.56 -0.37
N HIS A 39 -24.94 19.61 0.65
CA HIS A 39 -23.73 20.43 0.67
C HIS A 39 -22.50 19.55 0.41
N GLY A 40 -21.84 19.73 -0.75
CA GLY A 40 -20.65 19.00 -1.15
C GLY A 40 -20.89 17.50 -1.39
N THR A 41 -21.98 17.15 -2.09
CA THR A 41 -22.38 15.75 -2.31
C THR A 41 -23.24 15.58 -3.57
N ASN A 42 -23.00 14.50 -4.33
CA ASN A 42 -23.75 14.12 -5.54
C ASN A 42 -24.48 12.77 -5.34
N PRO A 43 -25.47 12.67 -4.42
CA PRO A 43 -26.13 11.40 -4.10
C PRO A 43 -26.80 10.71 -5.29
N PHE A 44 -27.20 11.41 -6.36
CA PHE A 44 -27.71 10.77 -7.58
C PHE A 44 -26.72 9.79 -8.22
N ILE A 45 -25.41 10.00 -8.02
CA ILE A 45 -24.35 9.10 -8.50
C ILE A 45 -23.76 8.28 -7.36
N THR A 46 -23.48 8.91 -6.21
CA THR A 46 -22.75 8.25 -5.12
C THR A 46 -23.63 7.51 -4.12
N PHE A 47 -24.90 7.93 -3.92
CA PHE A 47 -25.79 7.40 -2.89
C PHE A 47 -27.27 7.34 -3.35
N PRO A 48 -27.63 6.53 -4.37
CA PRO A 48 -28.95 6.58 -5.00
C PRO A 48 -30.12 6.41 -4.03
N GLN A 49 -29.96 5.62 -2.97
CA GLN A 49 -30.99 5.39 -1.95
C GLN A 49 -31.35 6.67 -1.17
N ALA A 50 -30.36 7.53 -0.91
CA ALA A 50 -30.59 8.85 -0.29
C ALA A 50 -31.23 9.82 -1.29
N TYR A 51 -30.80 9.76 -2.57
CA TYR A 51 -31.44 10.52 -3.65
C TYR A 51 -32.93 10.16 -3.81
N GLU A 52 -33.29 8.88 -3.78
CA GLU A 52 -34.69 8.43 -3.89
C GLU A 52 -35.57 8.95 -2.75
N LYS A 53 -35.03 9.13 -1.53
CA LYS A 53 -35.76 9.73 -0.41
C LYS A 53 -35.91 11.24 -0.58
N LEU A 54 -34.86 11.92 -1.03
CA LEU A 54 -34.90 13.35 -1.40
C LEU A 54 -35.93 13.64 -2.51
N ALA A 55 -35.99 12.79 -3.54
CA ALA A 55 -36.93 12.91 -4.65
C ALA A 55 -38.38 12.58 -4.24
N ARG A 56 -38.58 11.62 -3.33
CA ARG A 56 -39.91 11.31 -2.75
C ARG A 56 -40.48 12.45 -1.90
N ASN A 57 -39.64 13.26 -1.25
CA ASN A 57 -40.10 14.42 -0.49
C ASN A 57 -40.48 15.60 -1.41
N THR A 58 -41.64 15.52 -2.07
CA THR A 58 -42.17 16.60 -2.91
C THR A 58 -42.54 17.86 -2.13
N ARG A 59 -42.61 17.82 -0.79
CA ARG A 59 -42.96 19.00 0.04
C ARG A 59 -41.74 19.88 0.31
N ALA A 60 -40.61 19.29 0.71
CA ALA A 60 -39.43 20.03 1.13
C ALA A 60 -38.87 20.95 0.05
N ARG A 61 -38.29 22.08 0.46
CA ARG A 61 -37.39 22.86 -0.38
C ARG A 61 -36.05 22.13 -0.48
N LYS A 62 -35.50 21.99 -1.69
CA LYS A 62 -34.16 21.41 -1.92
C LYS A 62 -33.16 22.53 -2.16
N VAL A 63 -31.97 22.39 -1.59
CA VAL A 63 -30.82 23.25 -1.86
C VAL A 63 -29.63 22.35 -2.16
N VAL A 64 -28.99 22.51 -3.32
CA VAL A 64 -27.69 21.89 -3.60
C VAL A 64 -26.62 22.97 -3.53
N ILE A 65 -25.59 22.75 -2.70
CA ILE A 65 -24.44 23.63 -2.54
C ILE A 65 -23.23 22.87 -3.08
N ASP A 66 -22.86 23.18 -4.32
CA ASP A 66 -21.76 22.54 -5.06
C ASP A 66 -21.31 23.48 -6.20
N PRO A 67 -20.01 23.80 -6.34
CA PRO A 67 -19.51 24.61 -7.46
C PRO A 67 -19.84 23.98 -8.82
N ILE A 68 -19.95 22.65 -8.91
CA ILE A 68 -20.28 21.92 -10.12
C ILE A 68 -21.79 21.73 -10.23
N ARG A 69 -22.35 21.89 -11.43
CA ARG A 69 -23.72 21.48 -11.75
C ARG A 69 -23.81 19.95 -11.85
N THR A 70 -23.84 19.33 -10.68
CA THR A 70 -23.95 17.88 -10.52
C THR A 70 -25.26 17.32 -11.07
N ASP A 71 -25.29 16.02 -11.31
CA ASP A 71 -26.50 15.34 -11.73
C ASP A 71 -27.58 15.38 -10.65
N THR A 72 -27.21 15.39 -9.35
CA THR A 72 -28.17 15.61 -8.26
C THR A 72 -28.95 16.91 -8.42
N VAL A 73 -28.30 18.05 -8.69
CA VAL A 73 -29.03 19.31 -8.89
C VAL A 73 -29.79 19.34 -10.21
N THR A 74 -29.23 18.72 -11.26
CA THR A 74 -29.88 18.65 -12.58
C THR A 74 -31.21 17.90 -12.52
N GLU A 75 -31.23 16.72 -11.89
CA GLU A 75 -32.41 15.85 -11.83
C GLU A 75 -33.44 16.37 -10.81
N LEU A 76 -32.99 16.99 -9.71
CA LEU A 76 -33.88 17.66 -8.76
C LEU A 76 -34.49 18.95 -9.33
N GLN A 77 -33.78 19.73 -10.15
CA GLN A 77 -34.37 20.89 -10.83
C GLN A 77 -35.34 20.48 -11.95
N ALA A 78 -35.08 19.36 -12.64
CA ALA A 78 -35.99 18.81 -13.65
C ALA A 78 -37.29 18.23 -13.06
N SER A 79 -37.26 17.72 -11.82
CA SER A 79 -38.43 17.15 -11.12
C SER A 79 -39.12 18.12 -10.14
N ASP A 80 -38.39 19.10 -9.63
CA ASP A 80 -38.89 20.15 -8.73
C ASP A 80 -38.14 21.48 -9.00
N PRO A 81 -38.70 22.38 -9.83
CA PRO A 81 -38.03 23.61 -10.25
C PRO A 81 -37.82 24.62 -9.09
N ARG A 82 -38.32 24.32 -7.89
CA ARG A 82 -38.01 25.10 -6.67
C ARG A 82 -36.62 24.77 -6.12
N THR A 83 -35.95 23.72 -6.59
CA THR A 83 -34.61 23.32 -6.15
C THR A 83 -33.60 24.43 -6.40
N LEU A 84 -33.03 24.97 -5.32
CA LEU A 84 -32.00 26.00 -5.38
C LEU A 84 -30.62 25.38 -5.67
N HIS A 85 -29.81 26.05 -6.49
CA HIS A 85 -28.41 25.69 -6.73
C HIS A 85 -27.51 26.85 -6.28
N VAL A 86 -26.83 26.66 -5.15
CA VAL A 86 -25.84 27.62 -4.65
C VAL A 86 -24.48 27.24 -5.22
N ARG A 87 -23.83 28.20 -5.88
CA ARG A 87 -22.47 28.07 -6.43
C ARG A 87 -21.60 29.21 -5.88
N PHE A 88 -20.36 28.88 -5.54
CA PHE A 88 -19.29 29.79 -5.12
C PHE A 88 -17.94 29.07 -5.34
N ARG A 89 -16.82 29.79 -5.23
CA ARG A 89 -15.47 29.21 -5.39
C ARG A 89 -15.14 28.16 -4.33
N GLN A 90 -14.22 27.26 -4.66
CA GLN A 90 -13.77 26.19 -3.78
C GLN A 90 -13.22 26.76 -2.46
N GLY A 91 -13.69 26.24 -1.32
CA GLY A 91 -13.34 26.72 0.03
C GLY A 91 -14.19 27.90 0.54
N GLY A 92 -15.08 28.46 -0.30
CA GLY A 92 -16.00 29.54 0.11
C GLY A 92 -17.10 29.12 1.10
N ASP A 93 -17.28 27.81 1.32
CA ASP A 93 -18.33 27.23 2.15
C ASP A 93 -18.29 27.68 3.62
N VAL A 94 -17.10 27.92 4.17
CA VAL A 94 -16.91 28.42 5.53
C VAL A 94 -17.40 29.87 5.64
N ALA A 95 -16.97 30.75 4.73
CA ALA A 95 -17.38 32.15 4.72
C ALA A 95 -18.88 32.30 4.44
N PHE A 96 -19.41 31.54 3.48
CA PHE A 96 -20.84 31.45 3.18
C PHE A 96 -21.65 31.11 4.44
N ASN A 97 -21.34 30.01 5.12
CA ASN A 97 -22.06 29.60 6.33
C ASN A 97 -21.88 30.57 7.52
N LEU A 98 -20.77 31.32 7.58
CA LEU A 98 -20.57 32.38 8.58
C LEU A 98 -21.43 33.62 8.31
N ALA A 99 -21.59 34.04 7.05
CA ALA A 99 -22.54 35.11 6.68
C ALA A 99 -24.00 34.69 6.86
N VAL A 100 -24.35 33.45 6.51
CA VAL A 100 -25.68 32.89 6.80
C VAL A 100 -25.95 32.87 8.31
N SER A 101 -24.95 32.48 9.11
CA SER A 101 -25.03 32.54 10.58
C SER A 101 -25.21 33.98 11.07
N ARG A 102 -24.47 34.95 10.52
CA ARG A 102 -24.60 36.38 10.82
C ARG A 102 -26.04 36.85 10.59
N VAL A 103 -26.64 36.59 9.43
CA VAL A 103 -28.02 36.99 9.12
C VAL A 103 -29.01 36.38 10.12
N ILE A 104 -28.88 35.10 10.45
CA ILE A 104 -29.74 34.42 11.45
C ILE A 104 -29.61 35.06 12.84
N LEU A 105 -28.42 35.52 13.22
CA LEU A 105 -28.15 36.16 14.50
C LEU A 105 -28.67 37.61 14.54
N GLU A 106 -28.44 38.40 13.48
CA GLU A 106 -28.89 39.79 13.35
C GLU A 106 -30.41 39.91 13.20
N ARG A 107 -31.06 38.96 12.52
CA ARG A 107 -32.53 38.91 12.39
C ARG A 107 -33.24 38.33 13.62
N GLY A 108 -32.51 37.80 14.60
CA GLY A 108 -33.09 37.15 15.77
C GLY A 108 -33.73 35.78 15.48
N TRP A 109 -33.42 35.16 14.34
CA TRP A 109 -34.02 33.89 13.90
C TRP A 109 -33.42 32.64 14.56
N HIS A 110 -32.39 32.77 15.39
CA HIS A 110 -31.86 31.65 16.18
C HIS A 110 -32.86 31.17 17.26
N ASP A 111 -32.77 29.90 17.67
CA ASP A 111 -33.56 29.35 18.78
C ASP A 111 -32.82 29.56 20.10
N GLN A 112 -33.01 30.73 20.71
CA GLN A 112 -32.39 31.10 21.98
C GLN A 112 -32.73 30.11 23.11
N ALA A 113 -33.97 29.61 23.18
CA ALA A 113 -34.40 28.67 24.21
C ALA A 113 -33.82 27.25 24.03
N PHE A 114 -33.45 26.88 22.80
CA PHE A 114 -32.58 25.72 22.55
C PHE A 114 -31.14 26.01 23.01
N LEU A 115 -30.53 27.12 22.56
CA LEU A 115 -29.15 27.47 22.88
C LEU A 115 -28.90 27.50 24.41
N ASP A 116 -29.71 28.26 25.16
CA ASP A 116 -29.59 28.43 26.62
C ASP A 116 -29.68 27.11 27.40
N ARG A 117 -30.39 26.11 26.85
CA ARG A 117 -30.63 24.82 27.50
C ARG A 117 -29.48 23.83 27.29
N VAL A 118 -28.73 23.94 26.18
CA VAL A 118 -27.87 22.84 25.71
C VAL A 118 -26.52 23.22 25.10
N VAL A 119 -26.27 24.50 24.80
CA VAL A 119 -25.02 24.97 24.17
C VAL A 119 -24.17 25.74 25.18
N ASP A 120 -22.85 25.53 25.12
CA ASP A 120 -21.85 26.23 25.93
C ASP A 120 -21.93 27.75 25.67
N PRO A 121 -22.32 28.57 26.67
CA PRO A 121 -22.52 30.01 26.48
C PRO A 121 -21.27 30.75 25.99
N ALA A 122 -20.08 30.32 26.42
CA ALA A 122 -18.82 30.92 25.96
C ALA A 122 -18.56 30.63 24.47
N SER A 123 -19.03 29.48 23.96
CA SER A 123 -19.01 29.20 22.52
C SER A 123 -20.01 30.05 21.75
N VAL A 124 -21.17 30.38 22.34
CA VAL A 124 -22.17 31.25 21.73
C VAL A 124 -21.66 32.70 21.63
N GLU A 125 -21.04 33.21 22.69
CA GLU A 125 -20.42 34.54 22.69
C GLU A 125 -19.29 34.63 21.65
N ALA A 126 -18.34 33.68 21.67
CA ALA A 126 -17.21 33.67 20.75
C ALA A 126 -17.62 33.47 19.27
N PHE A 127 -18.70 32.74 19.00
CA PHE A 127 -19.22 32.55 17.64
C PHE A 127 -20.02 33.78 17.15
N ARG A 128 -20.80 34.42 18.04
CA ARG A 128 -21.46 35.71 17.73
C ARG A 128 -20.43 36.79 17.42
N ALA A 129 -19.33 36.86 18.18
CA ALA A 129 -18.24 37.79 17.93
C ALA A 129 -17.59 37.58 16.55
N LEU A 130 -17.30 36.33 16.16
CA LEU A 130 -16.80 36.01 14.81
C LEU A 130 -17.78 36.46 13.73
N CYS A 131 -19.05 36.05 13.79
CA CYS A 131 -20.05 36.38 12.77
C CYS A 131 -20.31 37.89 12.62
N ALA A 132 -20.06 38.69 13.65
CA ALA A 132 -20.21 40.14 13.60
C ALA A 132 -19.10 40.86 12.81
N GLU A 133 -17.95 40.22 12.56
CA GLU A 133 -16.82 40.83 11.83
C GLU A 133 -17.25 41.31 10.42
N PRO A 134 -16.78 42.48 9.95
CA PRO A 134 -17.21 43.05 8.66
C PRO A 134 -17.02 42.14 7.45
N ARG A 135 -15.98 41.29 7.44
CA ARG A 135 -15.72 40.32 6.36
C ARG A 135 -16.82 39.25 6.21
N PHE A 136 -17.67 39.06 7.22
CA PHE A 136 -18.80 38.12 7.16
C PHE A 136 -20.15 38.81 6.92
N ALA A 137 -20.17 40.09 6.53
CA ALA A 137 -21.34 40.69 5.91
C ALA A 137 -21.67 39.94 4.60
N PRO A 138 -22.96 39.65 4.27
CA PRO A 138 -23.33 38.88 3.08
C PRO A 138 -22.75 39.42 1.77
N GLU A 139 -22.66 40.74 1.64
CA GLU A 139 -22.12 41.43 0.47
C GLU A 139 -20.60 41.25 0.37
N ALA A 140 -19.88 41.37 1.49
CA ALA A 140 -18.44 41.18 1.55
C ALA A 140 -18.03 39.71 1.31
N VAL A 141 -18.82 38.75 1.82
CA VAL A 141 -18.62 37.32 1.53
C VAL A 141 -18.91 37.01 0.08
N ALA A 142 -20.01 37.53 -0.49
CA ALA A 142 -20.35 37.28 -1.87
C ALA A 142 -19.26 37.79 -2.84
N GLU A 143 -18.75 39.00 -2.63
CA GLU A 143 -17.58 39.55 -3.34
C GLU A 143 -16.37 38.60 -3.20
N ALA A 144 -16.09 38.13 -1.99
CA ALA A 144 -14.92 37.31 -1.69
C ALA A 144 -15.03 35.84 -2.15
N ILE A 145 -16.22 35.32 -2.51
CA ILE A 145 -16.41 33.91 -2.89
C ILE A 145 -17.13 33.67 -4.24
N ALA A 146 -17.53 34.72 -4.97
CA ALA A 146 -18.13 34.59 -6.29
C ALA A 146 -17.24 33.80 -7.27
N LEU A 147 -17.88 33.07 -8.18
CA LEU A 147 -17.21 32.48 -9.34
C LEU A 147 -16.96 33.54 -10.43
N PRO A 148 -16.00 33.33 -11.35
CA PRO A 148 -15.87 34.20 -12.51
C PRO A 148 -17.19 34.24 -13.30
N GLY A 149 -17.64 35.45 -13.66
CA GLY A 149 -18.92 35.66 -14.35
C GLY A 149 -20.19 35.59 -13.47
N GLN A 150 -20.07 35.35 -12.15
CA GLN A 150 -21.18 35.41 -11.21
C GLN A 150 -21.31 36.82 -10.61
N ASP A 151 -22.54 37.35 -10.49
CA ASP A 151 -22.80 38.62 -9.83
C ASP A 151 -22.74 38.46 -8.29
N PRO A 152 -21.87 39.20 -7.57
CA PRO A 152 -21.86 39.23 -6.11
C PRO A 152 -23.19 39.68 -5.49
N ALA A 153 -23.99 40.51 -6.17
CA ALA A 153 -25.30 40.93 -5.67
C ALA A 153 -26.32 39.78 -5.67
N GLU A 154 -26.34 38.93 -6.70
CA GLU A 154 -27.18 37.73 -6.72
C GLU A 154 -26.74 36.71 -5.65
N LEU A 155 -25.43 36.60 -5.41
CA LEU A 155 -24.89 35.71 -4.39
C LEU A 155 -25.12 36.23 -2.96
N SER A 156 -25.09 37.54 -2.72
CA SER A 156 -25.45 38.12 -1.42
C SER A 156 -26.94 37.96 -1.13
N GLN A 157 -27.82 38.16 -2.13
CA GLN A 157 -29.24 37.82 -2.01
C GLN A 157 -29.45 36.32 -1.73
N THR A 158 -28.68 35.45 -2.37
CA THR A 158 -28.70 33.99 -2.11
C THR A 158 -28.33 33.65 -0.65
N ILE A 159 -27.42 34.41 -0.02
CA ILE A 159 -27.10 34.27 1.42
C ILE A 159 -28.31 34.65 2.29
N TYR A 160 -28.99 35.76 2.01
CA TYR A 160 -30.21 36.17 2.73
C TYR A 160 -31.35 35.17 2.55
N ASP A 161 -31.62 34.73 1.32
CA ASP A 161 -32.69 33.78 0.98
C ASP A 161 -32.46 32.42 1.67
N TYR A 162 -31.21 31.95 1.69
CA TYR A 162 -30.86 30.71 2.37
C TYR A 162 -30.94 30.84 3.90
N ALA A 163 -30.53 31.98 4.47
CA ALA A 163 -30.68 32.26 5.91
C ALA A 163 -32.15 32.29 6.34
N SER A 164 -33.03 32.91 5.55
CA SER A 164 -34.50 32.86 5.73
C SER A 164 -34.98 31.41 5.69
N LEU A 165 -34.68 30.69 4.60
CA LEU A 165 -35.12 29.31 4.39
C LEU A 165 -34.75 28.34 5.53
N LEU A 166 -33.57 28.51 6.15
CA LEU A 166 -33.12 27.66 7.25
C LEU A 166 -33.76 27.99 8.61
N ALA A 167 -34.12 29.25 8.86
CA ALA A 167 -34.27 29.76 10.23
C ALA A 167 -35.50 30.64 10.50
N GLU A 168 -36.04 31.31 9.47
CA GLU A 168 -37.15 32.26 9.64
C GLU A 168 -38.41 31.52 10.13
N PRO A 169 -38.97 31.90 11.31
CA PRO A 169 -40.20 31.27 11.80
C PRO A 169 -41.39 31.64 10.92
N GLY A 170 -42.28 30.68 10.68
CA GLY A 170 -43.58 30.93 10.04
C GLY A 170 -44.48 31.86 10.88
N PRO A 171 -45.59 32.37 10.31
CA PRO A 171 -46.54 33.23 11.03
C PRO A 171 -47.21 32.58 12.25
N ASP A 172 -47.16 31.25 12.33
CA ASP A 172 -47.61 30.39 13.44
C ASP A 172 -46.49 30.09 14.47
N GLY A 173 -45.27 30.57 14.23
CA GLY A 173 -44.07 30.27 15.01
C GLY A 173 -43.38 28.95 14.62
N HIS A 174 -43.84 28.23 13.59
CA HIS A 174 -43.17 26.99 13.15
C HIS A 174 -41.77 27.29 12.58
N ARG A 175 -40.74 26.72 13.19
CA ARG A 175 -39.35 26.81 12.72
C ARG A 175 -39.07 25.73 11.67
N PRO A 176 -38.48 26.04 10.50
CA PRO A 176 -38.17 25.06 9.46
C PRO A 176 -37.40 23.84 9.99
N ARG A 177 -37.79 22.63 9.56
CA ARG A 177 -37.06 21.38 9.84
C ARG A 177 -36.00 21.15 8.78
N VAL A 178 -34.74 21.35 9.15
CA VAL A 178 -33.58 21.31 8.24
C VAL A 178 -32.82 20.00 8.38
N ALA A 179 -32.73 19.24 7.29
CA ALA A 179 -31.85 18.08 7.17
C ALA A 179 -30.67 18.40 6.23
N VAL A 180 -29.44 18.32 6.76
CA VAL A 180 -28.20 18.55 5.99
C VAL A 180 -27.55 17.22 5.61
N VAL A 181 -27.41 16.98 4.31
CA VAL A 181 -26.69 15.87 3.71
C VAL A 181 -25.33 16.37 3.23
N SER A 182 -24.25 15.80 3.76
CA SER A 182 -22.89 16.21 3.42
C SER A 182 -21.95 15.03 3.20
N SER A 183 -20.95 15.24 2.33
CA SER A 183 -19.95 14.23 1.99
C SER A 183 -18.64 14.90 1.53
N MET A 184 -17.94 14.29 0.59
CA MET A 184 -16.54 14.60 0.28
C MET A 184 -16.26 16.03 -0.18
N GLY A 185 -17.25 16.75 -0.72
CA GLY A 185 -17.09 18.15 -1.14
C GLY A 185 -16.70 19.09 0.00
N ILE A 186 -17.00 18.72 1.26
CA ILE A 186 -16.57 19.45 2.46
C ILE A 186 -15.35 18.75 3.09
N ASN A 187 -15.47 17.44 3.36
CA ASN A 187 -14.43 16.67 4.06
C ASN A 187 -13.05 16.75 3.38
N GLN A 188 -13.01 16.89 2.06
CA GLN A 188 -11.79 16.98 1.24
C GLN A 188 -11.57 18.38 0.65
N SER A 189 -12.09 19.43 1.29
CA SER A 189 -11.95 20.84 0.90
C SER A 189 -11.63 21.74 2.10
N THR A 190 -12.45 21.65 3.14
CA THR A 190 -12.45 22.50 4.35
C THR A 190 -12.52 21.69 5.65
N GLY A 191 -12.60 20.36 5.55
CA GLY A 191 -12.38 19.43 6.64
C GLY A 191 -13.37 19.59 7.81
N ALA A 192 -12.87 19.37 9.01
CA ALA A 192 -13.66 19.42 10.24
C ALA A 192 -14.27 20.80 10.47
N TYR A 193 -13.55 21.90 10.22
CA TYR A 193 -14.10 23.25 10.40
C TYR A 193 -15.20 23.58 9.38
N GLY A 194 -14.99 23.27 8.09
CA GLY A 194 -16.03 23.39 7.07
C GLY A 194 -17.30 22.63 7.45
N PHE A 195 -17.16 21.35 7.82
CA PHE A 195 -18.30 20.54 8.25
C PHE A 195 -18.94 21.08 9.54
N SER A 196 -18.15 21.60 10.47
CA SER A 196 -18.65 22.21 11.71
C SER A 196 -19.52 23.45 11.44
N THR A 197 -19.29 24.21 10.36
CA THR A 197 -20.17 25.36 10.05
C THR A 197 -21.59 24.95 9.68
N ASN A 198 -21.79 23.80 9.00
CA ASN A 198 -23.13 23.21 8.80
C ASN A 198 -23.76 22.79 10.14
N LEU A 199 -22.96 22.24 11.05
CA LEU A 199 -23.42 21.81 12.39
C LEU A 199 -23.77 23.01 13.28
N ASN A 200 -23.06 24.13 13.14
CA ASN A 200 -23.37 25.40 13.80
C ASN A 200 -24.73 25.95 13.35
N LEU A 201 -25.06 25.90 12.05
CA LEU A 201 -26.37 26.33 11.54
C LEU A 201 -27.52 25.48 12.10
N LEU A 202 -27.32 24.16 12.24
CA LEU A 202 -28.29 23.28 12.88
C LEU A 202 -28.45 23.60 14.38
N LEU A 203 -27.35 23.87 15.10
CA LEU A 203 -27.37 24.31 16.50
C LEU A 203 -28.08 25.65 16.71
N LEU A 204 -27.79 26.65 15.86
CA LEU A 204 -28.44 27.96 15.90
C LEU A 204 -29.95 27.89 15.68
N THR A 205 -30.42 26.95 14.85
CA THR A 205 -31.84 26.83 14.47
C THR A 205 -32.63 25.81 15.29
N GLY A 206 -32.01 25.15 16.28
CA GLY A 206 -32.65 24.08 17.06
C GLY A 206 -32.91 22.79 16.26
N ASN A 207 -32.30 22.63 15.09
CA ASN A 207 -32.47 21.50 14.18
C ASN A 207 -31.55 20.32 14.52
N VAL A 208 -31.45 19.99 15.82
CA VAL A 208 -30.65 18.88 16.35
C VAL A 208 -31.52 18.07 17.32
N GLY A 209 -31.58 16.75 17.14
CA GLY A 209 -32.45 15.89 17.95
C GLY A 209 -33.94 16.10 17.68
N ARG A 210 -34.32 16.53 16.47
CA ARG A 210 -35.69 16.87 16.07
C ARG A 210 -36.12 16.04 14.84
N PRO A 211 -37.30 15.40 14.83
CA PRO A 211 -37.80 14.70 13.64
C PRO A 211 -37.96 15.64 12.44
N GLY A 212 -37.51 15.19 11.27
CA GLY A 212 -37.37 15.96 10.03
C GLY A 212 -36.09 16.79 9.95
N ALA A 213 -35.13 16.62 10.87
CA ALA A 213 -33.95 17.49 10.94
C ALA A 213 -32.68 16.76 11.41
N GLY A 214 -31.53 17.40 11.22
CA GLY A 214 -30.22 16.94 11.70
C GLY A 214 -29.15 16.83 10.62
N SER A 215 -28.05 16.13 10.95
CA SER A 215 -26.88 15.98 10.07
C SER A 215 -26.68 14.54 9.61
N ILE A 216 -26.65 14.38 8.29
CA ILE A 216 -26.52 13.12 7.56
C ILE A 216 -25.20 13.18 6.79
N ARG A 217 -24.09 12.82 7.46
CA ARG A 217 -22.83 12.53 6.76
C ARG A 217 -23.02 11.23 5.97
N ILE A 218 -22.85 11.24 4.66
CA ILE A 218 -22.85 9.99 3.88
C ILE A 218 -21.42 9.57 3.55
N ALA A 219 -21.04 8.41 4.08
CA ALA A 219 -19.73 7.80 3.91
C ALA A 219 -19.61 7.11 2.55
N GLY A 220 -18.50 7.30 1.85
CA GLY A 220 -18.26 6.73 0.51
C GLY A 220 -17.99 5.23 0.46
N GLN A 221 -17.95 4.55 1.61
CA GLN A 221 -17.70 3.11 1.76
C GLN A 221 -18.74 2.55 2.73
N SER A 222 -19.20 1.31 2.49
CA SER A 222 -20.37 0.72 3.14
C SER A 222 -20.28 0.62 4.67
N ASN A 223 -19.07 0.39 5.22
CA ASN A 223 -18.85 0.16 6.65
C ASN A 223 -17.95 1.20 7.34
N ALA A 224 -17.58 2.29 6.65
CA ALA A 224 -16.72 3.35 7.21
C ALA A 224 -17.26 4.05 8.50
N PRO A 225 -18.58 4.06 8.81
CA PRO A 225 -19.06 4.45 10.13
C PRO A 225 -18.58 3.53 11.25
N SER A 226 -18.55 2.20 11.03
CA SER A 226 -17.98 1.23 11.99
C SER A 226 -16.48 1.44 12.15
N GLU A 227 -15.76 1.67 11.05
CA GLU A 227 -14.30 1.89 11.09
C GLU A 227 -13.93 3.04 12.04
N LEU A 228 -14.61 4.19 11.95
CA LEU A 228 -14.32 5.33 12.84
C LEU A 228 -14.58 4.98 14.30
N MET A 229 -15.73 4.38 14.60
CA MET A 229 -16.12 4.07 15.97
C MET A 229 -15.28 2.96 16.59
N LEU A 230 -14.92 1.91 15.83
CA LEU A 230 -14.08 0.82 16.31
C LEU A 230 -12.58 1.18 16.38
N GLY A 231 -12.20 2.45 16.14
CA GLY A 231 -10.81 2.90 16.29
C GLY A 231 -9.90 2.60 15.09
N PHE A 232 -10.45 2.30 13.90
CA PHE A 232 -9.68 2.16 12.67
C PHE A 232 -9.27 3.54 12.11
N ASN A 233 -8.61 4.36 12.93
CA ASN A 233 -8.00 5.63 12.58
C ASN A 233 -6.89 5.95 13.60
N GLY A 234 -5.81 6.60 13.18
CA GLY A 234 -4.62 6.82 14.02
C GLY A 234 -4.78 7.74 15.25
N ARG A 235 -6.00 8.00 15.74
CA ARG A 235 -6.27 9.04 16.76
C ARG A 235 -7.09 8.54 17.96
N ARG A 236 -7.74 7.39 17.84
CA ARG A 236 -8.84 6.95 18.72
C ARG A 236 -8.80 5.44 18.85
N MET A 237 -9.05 4.95 20.05
CA MET A 237 -9.22 3.53 20.37
C MET A 237 -10.64 3.06 19.97
N ILE A 238 -10.93 1.78 20.22
CA ILE A 238 -12.27 1.21 20.09
C ILE A 238 -13.32 2.01 20.88
N PHE A 239 -14.53 2.10 20.34
CA PHE A 239 -15.63 2.95 20.81
C PHE A 239 -15.28 4.45 20.89
N ASN A 240 -14.42 4.90 19.97
CA ASN A 240 -13.88 6.26 19.82
C ASN A 240 -13.23 6.85 21.10
N LEU A 241 -12.65 5.99 21.95
CA LEU A 241 -11.99 6.41 23.19
C LEU A 241 -10.60 7.01 22.95
N ASN A 242 -10.10 7.82 23.88
CA ASN A 242 -8.87 8.61 23.72
C ASN A 242 -7.64 7.86 24.29
N PRO A 243 -6.62 7.47 23.48
CA PRO A 243 -5.43 6.77 23.98
C PRO A 243 -4.59 7.59 24.97
N ASN A 244 -4.70 8.92 24.89
CA ASN A 244 -4.02 9.85 25.80
C ASN A 244 -4.67 9.91 27.20
N ASP A 245 -5.84 9.27 27.42
CA ASP A 245 -6.54 9.21 28.71
C ASP A 245 -6.26 7.86 29.41
N PRO A 246 -5.52 7.84 30.54
CA PRO A 246 -5.20 6.60 31.26
C PRO A 246 -6.41 5.85 31.81
N GLU A 247 -7.47 6.55 32.24
CA GLU A 247 -8.69 5.89 32.74
C GLU A 247 -9.37 5.12 31.60
N GLN A 248 -9.42 5.72 30.41
CA GLN A 248 -9.99 5.08 29.22
C GLN A 248 -9.14 3.89 28.76
N ARG A 249 -7.80 3.99 28.76
CA ARG A 249 -6.93 2.84 28.43
C ARG A 249 -7.11 1.68 29.40
N ALA A 250 -7.04 1.94 30.71
CA ALA A 250 -7.18 0.89 31.72
C ALA A 250 -8.53 0.16 31.62
N ARG A 251 -9.61 0.89 31.34
CA ARG A 251 -10.95 0.31 31.14
C ARG A 251 -11.08 -0.47 29.83
N VAL A 252 -10.46 -0.01 28.73
CA VAL A 252 -10.40 -0.76 27.47
C VAL A 252 -9.55 -2.04 27.60
N ALA A 253 -8.42 -1.96 28.30
CA ALA A 253 -7.56 -3.10 28.58
C ALA A 253 -8.33 -4.19 29.34
N ALA A 254 -8.98 -3.82 30.45
CA ALA A 254 -9.80 -4.72 31.26
C ALA A 254 -10.93 -5.37 30.44
N ALA A 255 -11.77 -4.58 29.77
CA ALA A 255 -12.92 -5.09 29.02
C ALA A 255 -12.54 -5.97 27.83
N LEU A 256 -11.36 -5.76 27.21
CA LEU A 256 -10.87 -6.62 26.13
C LEU A 256 -10.13 -7.88 26.62
N GLY A 257 -9.72 -7.94 27.90
CA GLY A 257 -8.90 -9.00 28.46
C GLY A 257 -7.38 -8.86 28.18
N LEU A 258 -6.92 -7.62 27.95
CA LEU A 258 -5.55 -7.27 27.57
C LEU A 258 -4.77 -6.62 28.73
N PRO A 259 -3.44 -6.76 28.79
CA PRO A 259 -2.58 -5.90 29.61
C PRO A 259 -2.67 -4.42 29.16
N GLU A 260 -2.62 -3.46 30.10
CA GLU A 260 -2.72 -2.03 29.72
C GLU A 260 -1.55 -1.57 28.83
N HIS A 261 -0.34 -2.12 29.01
CA HIS A 261 0.82 -1.77 28.16
C HIS A 261 0.63 -2.16 26.68
N ASN A 262 -0.29 -3.07 26.36
CA ASN A 262 -0.65 -3.40 24.97
C ASN A 262 -1.65 -2.40 24.36
N ILE A 263 -2.16 -1.43 25.14
CA ILE A 263 -3.03 -0.36 24.66
C ILE A 263 -2.17 0.89 24.36
N PRO A 264 -2.16 1.41 23.11
CA PRO A 264 -1.30 2.54 22.75
C PRO A 264 -1.47 3.77 23.65
N THR A 265 -0.35 4.32 24.11
CA THR A 265 -0.30 5.55 24.93
C THR A 265 -0.20 6.83 24.09
N THR A 266 -0.17 6.71 22.76
CA THR A 266 -0.04 7.83 21.82
C THR A 266 -0.98 7.66 20.63
N LEU A 267 -1.14 8.74 19.86
CA LEU A 267 -1.72 8.67 18.52
C LEU A 267 -0.78 7.86 17.59
N GLY A 268 -1.36 7.18 16.60
CA GLY A 268 -0.61 6.48 15.55
C GLY A 268 -0.11 7.42 14.45
N THR A 269 0.86 6.96 13.65
CA THR A 269 1.40 7.72 12.51
C THR A 269 0.31 7.92 11.44
N PRO A 270 0.01 9.16 10.98
CA PRO A 270 -0.87 9.40 9.84
C PRO A 270 -0.23 8.95 8.53
N VAL A 271 -1.03 8.59 7.51
CA VAL A 271 -0.52 8.10 6.21
C VAL A 271 0.42 9.11 5.55
N ALA A 272 0.11 10.41 5.65
CA ALA A 272 0.95 11.50 5.17
C ALA A 272 2.38 11.51 5.75
N ARG A 273 2.55 11.09 7.02
CA ARG A 273 3.88 10.98 7.65
C ARG A 273 4.53 9.63 7.37
N MET A 274 3.72 8.57 7.24
CA MET A 274 4.21 7.25 6.82
C MET A 274 4.92 7.35 5.47
N SER A 275 4.45 8.15 4.51
CA SER A 275 5.16 8.31 3.23
C SER A 275 6.51 9.04 3.35
N GLU A 276 6.62 10.05 4.21
CA GLU A 276 7.78 10.96 4.27
C GLU A 276 8.93 10.55 5.22
N ASP A 277 8.64 9.81 6.30
CA ASP A 277 9.64 9.50 7.33
C ASP A 277 10.70 8.45 6.91
N ASP A 278 11.66 8.15 7.78
CA ASP A 278 12.78 7.25 7.53
C ASP A 278 12.58 5.83 8.07
N LYS A 279 11.40 5.50 8.59
CA LYS A 279 11.13 4.19 9.18
C LYS A 279 10.95 3.10 8.14
N LEU A 280 11.28 1.87 8.51
CA LEU A 280 10.83 0.67 7.82
C LEU A 280 9.39 0.34 8.27
N TYR A 281 8.55 -0.09 7.33
CA TYR A 281 7.15 -0.44 7.60
C TYR A 281 6.86 -1.88 7.18
N CYS A 282 6.06 -2.56 7.99
CA CYS A 282 5.22 -3.67 7.55
C CYS A 282 3.79 -3.12 7.44
N PHE A 283 3.20 -3.19 6.26
CA PHE A 283 1.80 -2.81 6.01
C PHE A 283 0.93 -4.05 5.85
N LEU A 284 -0.21 -4.04 6.53
CA LEU A 284 -1.28 -5.01 6.36
C LEU A 284 -2.46 -4.32 5.66
N PHE A 285 -2.53 -4.44 4.34
CA PHE A 285 -3.60 -3.88 3.52
C PHE A 285 -4.78 -4.85 3.48
N ILE A 286 -5.94 -4.42 4.00
CA ILE A 286 -7.16 -5.22 4.01
C ILE A 286 -8.18 -4.55 3.09
N GLY A 287 -8.54 -5.21 1.99
CA GLY A 287 -9.59 -4.78 1.06
C GLY A 287 -9.36 -3.45 0.34
N THR A 288 -8.15 -2.89 0.35
CA THR A 288 -7.85 -1.53 -0.15
C THR A 288 -6.87 -1.53 -1.33
N GLN A 289 -7.10 -0.66 -2.32
CA GLN A 289 -6.19 -0.49 -3.47
C GLN A 289 -5.11 0.56 -3.11
N MET A 290 -4.08 0.10 -2.41
CA MET A 290 -2.97 0.92 -1.94
C MET A 290 -2.20 1.63 -3.07
N THR A 291 -2.26 1.12 -4.30
CA THR A 291 -1.53 1.63 -5.47
C THR A 291 -2.30 2.64 -6.33
N ARG A 292 -3.52 3.06 -5.93
CA ARG A 292 -4.31 4.07 -6.69
C ARG A 292 -5.01 5.13 -5.83
N ASN A 293 -5.33 4.84 -4.57
CA ASN A 293 -6.23 5.69 -3.77
C ASN A 293 -5.53 6.75 -2.89
N MET A 294 -4.20 6.75 -2.80
CA MET A 294 -3.46 7.61 -1.89
C MET A 294 -3.08 8.95 -2.55
N PRO A 295 -3.35 10.10 -1.91
CA PRO A 295 -2.78 11.38 -2.31
C PRO A 295 -1.25 11.36 -2.39
N ARG A 296 -0.69 12.24 -3.24
CA ARG A 296 0.74 12.27 -3.62
C ARG A 296 1.23 10.89 -4.08
N LEU A 297 0.46 10.27 -4.99
CA LEU A 297 0.48 8.83 -5.24
C LEU A 297 1.89 8.26 -5.49
N GLY A 298 2.69 8.87 -6.36
CA GLY A 298 4.02 8.33 -6.68
C GLY A 298 5.05 8.46 -5.55
N HIS A 299 4.86 9.38 -4.60
CA HIS A 299 5.61 9.40 -3.34
C HIS A 299 5.21 8.25 -2.43
N TRP A 300 3.90 7.95 -2.34
CA TRP A 300 3.41 6.76 -1.63
C TRP A 300 3.89 5.44 -2.28
N MET A 301 3.98 5.36 -3.61
CA MET A 301 4.54 4.18 -4.29
C MET A 301 6.00 3.89 -3.86
N ARG A 302 6.83 4.93 -3.65
CA ARG A 302 8.18 4.76 -3.08
C ARG A 302 8.17 4.17 -1.68
N ARG A 303 7.16 4.51 -0.86
CA ARG A 303 6.98 3.90 0.46
C ARG A 303 6.63 2.41 0.32
N LEU A 304 5.72 2.04 -0.58
CA LEU A 304 5.37 0.64 -0.84
C LEU A 304 6.56 -0.20 -1.31
N GLY A 305 7.45 0.36 -2.14
CA GLY A 305 8.67 -0.32 -2.60
C GLY A 305 9.73 -0.55 -1.51
N ARG A 306 9.63 0.15 -0.38
CA ARG A 306 10.55 0.04 0.78
C ARG A 306 9.86 -0.55 2.02
N ALA A 307 8.78 -1.30 1.82
CA ALA A 307 7.95 -1.85 2.89
C ALA A 307 7.50 -3.29 2.60
N PHE A 308 7.40 -4.08 3.66
CA PHE A 308 6.82 -5.42 3.60
C PHE A 308 5.29 -5.27 3.54
N ASN A 309 4.67 -5.72 2.45
CA ASN A 309 3.28 -5.47 2.10
C ASN A 309 2.51 -6.80 2.11
N VAL A 310 1.79 -7.06 3.20
CA VAL A 310 0.79 -8.13 3.26
C VAL A 310 -0.53 -7.58 2.73
N VAL A 311 -1.15 -8.27 1.78
CA VAL A 311 -2.39 -7.85 1.12
C VAL A 311 -3.46 -8.92 1.27
N ILE A 312 -4.50 -8.60 2.04
CA ILE A 312 -5.71 -9.41 2.23
C ILE A 312 -6.78 -8.86 1.29
N ASP A 313 -7.13 -9.60 0.23
CA ASP A 313 -8.07 -9.12 -0.79
C ASP A 313 -8.79 -10.25 -1.55
N PRO A 314 -10.09 -10.10 -1.90
CA PRO A 314 -10.74 -10.97 -2.88
C PRO A 314 -10.30 -10.69 -4.34
N PHE A 315 -9.69 -9.54 -4.65
CA PHE A 315 -9.36 -9.15 -6.04
C PHE A 315 -7.85 -8.99 -6.25
N LEU A 316 -7.26 -9.96 -6.98
CA LEU A 316 -5.86 -9.93 -7.41
C LEU A 316 -5.64 -8.97 -8.60
N ALA A 317 -5.79 -7.68 -8.32
CA ALA A 317 -5.48 -6.60 -9.26
C ALA A 317 -3.99 -6.60 -9.67
N PRO A 318 -3.61 -6.07 -10.85
CA PRO A 318 -2.21 -5.88 -11.23
C PRO A 318 -1.43 -5.12 -10.16
N GLY A 319 -1.94 -3.98 -9.70
CA GLY A 319 -1.34 -3.20 -8.61
C GLY A 319 -1.35 -3.87 -7.23
N ALA A 320 -1.92 -5.07 -7.05
CA ALA A 320 -1.73 -5.92 -5.88
C ALA A 320 -0.66 -6.99 -6.14
N LEU A 321 -0.76 -7.69 -7.28
CA LEU A 321 0.21 -8.68 -7.76
C LEU A 321 1.63 -8.10 -7.92
N GLU A 322 1.74 -6.83 -8.33
CA GLU A 322 3.01 -6.14 -8.56
C GLU A 322 3.73 -5.71 -7.26
N TRP A 323 3.02 -5.51 -6.14
CA TRP A 323 3.52 -4.78 -4.95
C TRP A 323 3.40 -5.51 -3.60
N ALA A 324 2.58 -6.57 -3.52
CA ALA A 324 2.51 -7.43 -2.33
C ALA A 324 3.74 -8.34 -2.22
N ASP A 325 4.14 -8.68 -0.99
CA ASP A 325 5.01 -9.85 -0.72
C ASP A 325 4.15 -11.08 -0.45
N VAL A 326 3.08 -10.88 0.32
CA VAL A 326 2.18 -11.94 0.77
C VAL A 326 0.75 -11.58 0.36
N LEU A 327 0.20 -12.36 -0.57
CA LEU A 327 -1.20 -12.29 -0.98
C LEU A 327 -2.00 -13.34 -0.23
N LEU A 328 -3.03 -12.89 0.50
CA LEU A 328 -3.91 -13.74 1.28
C LEU A 328 -5.33 -13.64 0.68
N PRO A 329 -5.84 -14.68 -0.01
CA PRO A 329 -7.12 -14.63 -0.70
C PRO A 329 -8.26 -14.51 0.32
N ALA A 330 -9.00 -13.41 0.24
CA ALA A 330 -10.11 -13.12 1.14
C ALA A 330 -11.48 -13.42 0.50
N MET A 331 -12.47 -13.75 1.33
CA MET A 331 -13.86 -13.94 0.89
C MET A 331 -14.49 -12.64 0.37
N THR A 332 -15.36 -12.74 -0.65
CA THR A 332 -16.18 -11.61 -1.10
C THR A 332 -17.34 -11.32 -0.12
N TYR A 333 -18.04 -10.20 -0.34
CA TYR A 333 -19.17 -9.79 0.50
C TYR A 333 -20.39 -10.72 0.39
N THR A 334 -20.53 -11.50 -0.70
CA THR A 334 -21.60 -12.50 -0.83
C THR A 334 -21.24 -13.83 -0.18
N GLU A 335 -19.98 -14.05 0.19
CA GLU A 335 -19.51 -15.33 0.75
C GLU A 335 -19.56 -15.36 2.28
N ARG A 336 -19.31 -14.22 2.95
CA ARG A 336 -19.24 -14.16 4.42
C ARG A 336 -20.48 -13.56 5.09
N THR A 337 -20.77 -14.06 6.30
CA THR A 337 -21.76 -13.49 7.23
C THR A 337 -21.08 -12.53 8.21
N GLY A 338 -21.59 -11.30 8.33
CA GLY A 338 -21.01 -10.26 9.20
C GLY A 338 -21.92 -9.04 9.38
N VAL A 339 -21.47 -8.02 10.11
CA VAL A 339 -22.29 -6.84 10.43
C VAL A 339 -21.74 -5.56 9.79
N ILE A 340 -22.63 -4.78 9.17
CA ILE A 340 -22.31 -3.49 8.54
C ILE A 340 -23.13 -2.37 9.21
N GLN A 341 -22.49 -1.22 9.45
CA GLN A 341 -23.15 0.00 9.96
C GLN A 341 -23.33 1.04 8.85
N ARG A 342 -24.59 1.35 8.52
CA ARG A 342 -24.96 2.43 7.61
C ARG A 342 -24.62 3.81 8.20
N GLY A 343 -24.49 4.82 7.34
CA GLY A 343 -24.20 6.21 7.74
C GLY A 343 -25.22 6.84 8.69
N ASP A 344 -26.45 6.32 8.72
CA ASP A 344 -27.56 6.73 9.59
C ASP A 344 -27.59 5.99 10.95
N ARG A 345 -26.48 5.35 11.35
CA ARG A 345 -26.33 4.55 12.59
C ARG A 345 -27.04 3.19 12.61
N SER A 346 -27.55 2.71 11.48
CA SER A 346 -28.27 1.42 11.40
C SER A 346 -27.34 0.25 11.14
N LEU A 347 -27.38 -0.76 12.00
CA LEU A 347 -26.66 -2.02 11.83
C LEU A 347 -27.48 -3.00 10.99
N GLN A 348 -26.84 -3.72 10.08
CA GLN A 348 -27.45 -4.74 9.23
C GLN A 348 -26.58 -6.00 9.23
N LEU A 349 -27.22 -7.17 9.26
CA LEU A 349 -26.55 -8.46 9.06
C LEU A 349 -26.39 -8.70 7.55
N GLN A 350 -25.15 -8.64 7.07
CA GLN A 350 -24.77 -9.25 5.80
C GLN A 350 -24.78 -10.77 6.01
N GLN A 351 -25.42 -11.51 5.09
CA GLN A 351 -25.46 -12.96 5.11
C GLN A 351 -24.61 -13.53 3.98
N GLY A 352 -23.95 -14.66 4.23
CA GLY A 352 -23.39 -15.49 3.15
C GLY A 352 -24.51 -16.06 2.28
N LEU A 353 -24.40 -15.83 0.97
CA LEU A 353 -25.32 -16.26 -0.08
C LEU A 353 -24.64 -17.20 -1.11
N THR A 354 -23.32 -17.18 -1.20
CA THR A 354 -22.51 -17.96 -2.16
C THR A 354 -21.40 -18.72 -1.45
N THR A 355 -21.08 -19.92 -1.92
CA THR A 355 -19.94 -20.70 -1.40
C THR A 355 -18.62 -20.02 -1.77
N PRO A 356 -17.69 -19.79 -0.83
CA PRO A 356 -16.37 -19.23 -1.12
C PRO A 356 -15.47 -20.23 -1.89
N PRO A 357 -14.45 -19.73 -2.62
CA PRO A 357 -13.37 -20.57 -3.13
C PRO A 357 -12.69 -21.35 -1.99
N PRO A 358 -12.28 -22.63 -2.17
CA PRO A 358 -11.75 -23.46 -1.07
C PRO A 358 -10.49 -22.94 -0.36
N ALA A 359 -9.73 -22.07 -1.03
CA ALA A 359 -8.54 -21.42 -0.47
C ALA A 359 -8.81 -20.05 0.18
N ALA A 360 -10.02 -19.49 0.02
CA ALA A 360 -10.37 -18.17 0.52
C ALA A 360 -10.91 -18.23 1.95
N TRP A 361 -10.48 -17.31 2.80
CA TRP A 361 -10.95 -17.16 4.18
C TRP A 361 -11.51 -15.76 4.40
N SER A 362 -12.39 -15.55 5.39
CA SER A 362 -12.85 -14.20 5.70
C SER A 362 -11.74 -13.37 6.37
N ASP A 363 -11.81 -12.03 6.32
CA ASP A 363 -10.78 -11.16 6.89
C ASP A 363 -10.46 -11.54 8.35
N GLU A 364 -11.50 -11.73 9.16
CA GLU A 364 -11.38 -12.10 10.57
C GLU A 364 -10.81 -13.52 10.79
N GLN A 365 -11.10 -14.46 9.90
CA GLN A 365 -10.50 -15.80 9.90
C GLN A 365 -8.99 -15.75 9.61
N ILE A 366 -8.57 -14.91 8.66
CA ILE A 366 -7.17 -14.68 8.32
C ILE A 366 -6.44 -14.03 9.49
N LEU A 367 -7.02 -12.98 10.08
CA LEU A 367 -6.44 -12.24 11.20
C LEU A 367 -6.26 -13.10 12.45
N VAL A 368 -7.24 -13.93 12.82
CA VAL A 368 -7.12 -14.87 13.96
C VAL A 368 -6.03 -15.90 13.70
N ARG A 369 -5.98 -16.51 12.51
CA ARG A 369 -4.94 -17.52 12.18
C ARG A 369 -3.53 -16.90 12.12
N LEU A 370 -3.40 -15.67 11.64
CA LEU A 370 -2.15 -14.91 11.70
C LEU A 370 -1.72 -14.62 13.14
N ALA A 371 -2.65 -14.17 14.01
CA ALA A 371 -2.36 -13.92 15.42
C ALA A 371 -1.94 -15.21 16.16
N LEU A 372 -2.59 -16.34 15.90
CA LEU A 372 -2.21 -17.65 16.46
C LEU A 372 -0.86 -18.16 15.92
N ALA A 373 -0.54 -17.89 14.65
CA ALA A 373 0.78 -18.19 14.09
C ALA A 373 1.89 -17.32 14.74
N ILE A 374 1.60 -16.04 14.99
CA ILE A 374 2.49 -15.12 15.74
C ILE A 374 2.67 -15.60 17.18
N ALA A 375 1.60 -15.97 17.89
CA ALA A 375 1.68 -16.55 19.24
C ALA A 375 2.57 -17.80 19.25
N LYS A 376 2.38 -18.72 18.30
CA LYS A 376 3.23 -19.90 18.13
C LYS A 376 4.70 -19.54 17.84
N ARG A 377 4.98 -18.52 17.02
CA ARG A 377 6.34 -18.05 16.74
C ARG A 377 6.97 -17.39 17.98
N LEU A 378 6.21 -16.66 18.79
CA LEU A 378 6.66 -16.03 20.05
C LEU A 378 6.97 -17.04 21.17
N ARG A 379 6.63 -18.33 21.01
CA ARG A 379 7.10 -19.41 21.93
C ARG A 379 8.53 -19.85 21.66
N ASP A 380 9.14 -19.41 20.56
CA ASP A 380 10.57 -19.56 20.29
C ASP A 380 11.38 -18.52 21.09
N PRO A 381 12.38 -18.92 21.90
CA PRO A 381 13.14 -18.01 22.76
C PRO A 381 13.81 -16.85 22.01
N ASP A 382 14.34 -17.09 20.80
CA ASP A 382 15.04 -16.07 20.02
C ASP A 382 14.05 -15.02 19.47
N THR A 383 12.82 -15.43 19.15
CA THR A 383 11.74 -14.50 18.77
C THR A 383 11.21 -13.74 20.00
N ALA A 384 11.05 -14.40 21.14
CA ALA A 384 10.63 -13.77 22.39
C ALA A 384 11.63 -12.71 22.86
N ALA A 385 12.93 -12.97 22.74
CA ALA A 385 13.99 -12.01 23.08
C ALA A 385 13.96 -10.72 22.23
N LEU A 386 13.29 -10.74 21.08
CA LEU A 386 13.12 -9.61 20.17
C LEU A 386 11.77 -8.89 20.33
N ASN A 387 10.81 -9.42 21.10
CA ASN A 387 9.42 -8.96 21.13
C ASN A 387 8.84 -8.98 22.56
N ASP A 388 8.47 -7.80 23.09
CA ASP A 388 7.82 -7.65 24.40
C ASP A 388 6.31 -7.99 24.33
N LEU A 389 6.00 -9.23 23.95
CA LEU A 389 4.64 -9.73 23.74
C LEU A 389 4.45 -11.15 24.29
N ASP A 390 3.50 -11.29 25.22
CA ASP A 390 3.11 -12.58 25.82
C ASP A 390 2.29 -13.44 24.81
N PRO A 391 2.78 -14.63 24.39
CA PRO A 391 2.05 -15.50 23.48
C PRO A 391 0.76 -16.07 24.09
N ASP A 392 0.68 -16.28 25.41
CA ASP A 392 -0.52 -16.76 26.09
C ASP A 392 -1.61 -15.69 26.17
N VAL A 393 -1.24 -14.40 26.18
CA VAL A 393 -2.18 -13.29 25.98
C VAL A 393 -2.76 -13.33 24.57
N ILE A 394 -1.92 -13.45 23.53
CA ILE A 394 -2.37 -13.44 22.13
C ILE A 394 -3.26 -14.65 21.85
N GLU A 395 -2.83 -15.86 22.22
CA GLU A 395 -3.58 -17.09 22.00
C GLU A 395 -4.95 -17.06 22.71
N ARG A 396 -5.01 -16.55 23.95
CA ARG A 396 -6.27 -16.36 24.69
C ARG A 396 -7.18 -15.29 24.07
N VAL A 397 -6.63 -14.19 23.58
CA VAL A 397 -7.39 -13.03 23.07
C VAL A 397 -7.99 -13.28 21.68
N PHE A 398 -7.29 -14.03 20.81
CA PHE A 398 -7.74 -14.34 19.45
C PHE A 398 -8.34 -15.75 19.33
N GLY A 399 -7.76 -16.76 19.97
CA GLY A 399 -8.23 -18.15 19.93
C GLY A 399 -9.64 -18.33 20.51
N ARG A 400 -10.08 -17.44 21.41
CA ARG A 400 -11.47 -17.40 21.92
C ARG A 400 -12.54 -17.13 20.86
N TYR A 401 -12.19 -16.80 19.62
CA TYR A 401 -13.15 -16.66 18.52
C TYR A 401 -13.19 -17.88 17.61
N ALA A 402 -12.25 -18.81 17.75
CA ALA A 402 -12.21 -20.06 17.00
C ALA A 402 -13.04 -21.18 17.66
N ASP A 403 -13.40 -22.19 16.87
CA ASP A 403 -13.80 -23.53 17.30
C ASP A 403 -12.58 -24.48 17.42
N GLU A 404 -12.82 -25.79 17.62
CA GLU A 404 -11.76 -26.79 17.78
C GLU A 404 -11.03 -27.10 16.45
N GLU A 405 -11.73 -26.92 15.33
CA GLU A 405 -11.23 -27.01 13.96
C GLU A 405 -10.48 -25.75 13.49
N GLY A 406 -10.63 -24.63 14.21
CA GLY A 406 -9.96 -23.36 13.94
C GLY A 406 -10.79 -22.33 13.14
N HIS A 407 -12.08 -22.59 12.89
CA HIS A 407 -12.97 -21.66 12.21
C HIS A 407 -13.47 -20.55 13.13
N VAL A 408 -13.58 -19.32 12.61
CA VAL A 408 -13.98 -18.14 13.38
C VAL A 408 -15.49 -17.89 13.31
N ASP A 409 -16.16 -17.87 14.47
CA ASP A 409 -17.56 -17.45 14.56
C ASP A 409 -17.70 -15.92 14.66
N THR A 410 -18.25 -15.32 13.60
CA THR A 410 -18.52 -13.88 13.56
C THR A 410 -19.64 -13.44 14.52
N ALA A 411 -20.56 -14.33 14.91
CA ALA A 411 -21.57 -14.05 15.92
C ALA A 411 -20.95 -13.93 17.32
N ARG A 412 -19.98 -14.79 17.66
CA ARG A 412 -19.18 -14.70 18.90
C ARG A 412 -18.33 -13.43 18.96
N ILE A 413 -17.72 -13.00 17.83
CA ILE A 413 -17.04 -11.70 17.74
C ILE A 413 -18.03 -10.55 18.01
N PHE A 414 -19.17 -10.52 17.31
CA PHE A 414 -20.16 -9.46 17.46
C PHE A 414 -20.74 -9.41 18.89
N GLY A 415 -21.11 -10.57 19.45
CA GLY A 415 -21.61 -10.68 20.83
C GLY A 415 -20.60 -10.22 21.88
N HIS A 416 -19.31 -10.49 21.68
CA HIS A 416 -18.26 -9.96 22.55
C HIS A 416 -18.15 -8.42 22.42
N MET A 417 -18.17 -7.86 21.21
CA MET A 417 -18.18 -6.40 21.01
C MET A 417 -19.41 -5.74 21.64
N VAL A 418 -20.57 -6.39 21.59
CA VAL A 418 -21.79 -5.95 22.29
C VAL A 418 -21.55 -5.89 23.80
N ALA A 419 -20.98 -6.94 24.41
CA ALA A 419 -20.64 -6.97 25.83
C ALA A 419 -19.64 -5.86 26.23
N VAL A 420 -18.53 -5.71 25.50
CA VAL A 420 -17.51 -4.68 25.75
C VAL A 420 -18.11 -3.27 25.66
N SER A 421 -18.96 -3.00 24.65
CA SER A 421 -19.64 -1.71 24.52
C SER A 421 -20.54 -1.40 25.74
N ARG A 422 -21.13 -2.43 26.35
CA ARG A 422 -22.00 -2.30 27.53
C ARG A 422 -21.20 -2.08 28.81
N GLU A 423 -20.10 -2.80 29.00
CA GLU A 423 -19.18 -2.66 30.14
C GLU A 423 -18.48 -1.29 30.17
N LEU A 424 -17.99 -0.82 29.01
CA LEU A 424 -17.39 0.51 28.89
C LEU A 424 -18.41 1.64 29.12
N GLY A 425 -19.72 1.35 29.03
CA GLY A 425 -20.80 2.30 29.33
C GLY A 425 -20.89 3.49 28.36
N VAL A 426 -20.19 3.41 27.23
CA VAL A 426 -20.00 4.48 26.24
C VAL A 426 -21.31 5.01 25.66
N TYR A 427 -21.25 6.16 24.99
CA TYR A 427 -22.39 6.70 24.24
C TYR A 427 -22.85 5.74 23.11
N CYS A 428 -21.98 4.85 22.61
CA CYS A 428 -22.19 3.95 21.46
C CYS A 428 -22.30 2.46 21.85
N ARG A 429 -23.03 2.12 22.92
CA ARG A 429 -23.43 0.74 23.24
C ARG A 429 -24.23 0.11 22.09
N LEU A 430 -23.93 -1.14 21.77
CA LEU A 430 -24.60 -1.96 20.74
C LEU A 430 -25.89 -2.58 21.30
N GLU A 431 -26.88 -1.71 21.52
CA GLU A 431 -28.19 -2.04 22.08
C GLU A 431 -29.31 -1.66 21.09
N ASP A 432 -30.53 -2.14 21.28
CA ASP A 432 -31.71 -1.60 20.59
C ASP A 432 -32.35 -0.40 21.33
N ALA A 433 -33.52 0.06 20.88
CA ALA A 433 -34.23 1.21 21.45
C ALA A 433 -34.66 0.99 22.92
N ASP A 434 -34.89 -0.26 23.32
CA ASP A 434 -35.34 -0.65 24.66
C ASP A 434 -34.15 -1.01 25.58
N GLY A 435 -32.91 -0.93 25.07
CA GLY A 435 -31.68 -1.21 25.80
C GLY A 435 -31.31 -2.69 25.87
N ALA A 436 -31.97 -3.57 25.11
CA ALA A 436 -31.60 -4.96 25.00
C ALA A 436 -30.34 -5.12 24.11
N PRO A 437 -29.47 -6.11 24.37
CA PRO A 437 -28.24 -6.32 23.60
C PRO A 437 -28.57 -6.78 22.17
N LEU A 438 -27.86 -6.21 21.18
CA LEU A 438 -27.99 -6.66 19.79
C LEU A 438 -27.34 -8.03 19.59
N SER A 439 -27.84 -8.78 18.62
CA SER A 439 -27.32 -10.09 18.22
C SER A 439 -27.56 -10.33 16.72
N HIS A 440 -26.89 -11.35 16.14
CA HIS A 440 -27.18 -11.77 14.76
C HIS A 440 -28.66 -12.16 14.58
N ASP A 441 -29.33 -12.71 15.59
CA ASP A 441 -30.76 -13.06 15.50
C ASP A 441 -31.67 -11.83 15.54
N THR A 442 -31.30 -10.78 16.29
CA THR A 442 -32.01 -9.49 16.25
C THR A 442 -31.84 -8.82 14.88
N LEU A 443 -30.61 -8.79 14.35
CA LEU A 443 -30.34 -8.23 13.02
C LEU A 443 -30.96 -9.08 11.88
N ARG A 444 -31.08 -10.41 12.05
CA ARG A 444 -31.77 -11.31 11.10
C ARG A 444 -33.28 -11.12 11.11
N ARG A 445 -33.91 -10.97 12.30
CA ARG A 445 -35.34 -10.66 12.42
C ARG A 445 -35.68 -9.31 11.77
N ASN A 446 -34.74 -8.36 11.83
CA ASN A 446 -34.90 -7.02 11.27
C ASN A 446 -34.24 -6.87 9.87
N ALA A 447 -34.11 -7.96 9.10
CA ALA A 447 -33.49 -7.93 7.77
C ALA A 447 -34.17 -6.93 6.81
N GLY A 448 -33.41 -6.40 5.84
CA GLY A 448 -33.84 -5.33 4.93
C GLY A 448 -33.87 -3.93 5.58
N HIS A 449 -34.44 -3.81 6.79
CA HIS A 449 -34.48 -2.56 7.56
C HIS A 449 -33.16 -2.31 8.30
N GLY A 450 -32.72 -3.28 9.11
CA GLY A 450 -31.60 -3.12 10.05
C GLY A 450 -32.07 -2.75 11.44
N THR A 451 -31.16 -2.31 12.30
CA THR A 451 -31.47 -1.84 13.65
C THR A 451 -30.57 -0.68 14.01
N GLN A 452 -31.15 0.51 14.20
CA GLN A 452 -30.44 1.69 14.66
C GLN A 452 -30.08 1.50 16.14
N TRP A 453 -28.79 1.45 16.47
CA TRP A 453 -28.36 1.21 17.85
C TRP A 453 -28.84 2.30 18.81
N GLN A 454 -29.30 1.88 19.99
CA GLN A 454 -30.00 2.68 21.01
C GLN A 454 -31.29 3.36 20.53
N GLY A 455 -31.70 3.11 19.27
CA GLY A 455 -32.84 3.75 18.59
C GLY A 455 -32.90 5.25 18.83
N ASP A 456 -34.09 5.69 19.25
CA ASP A 456 -34.33 6.98 19.87
C ASP A 456 -34.26 6.91 21.42
N GLY A 457 -34.52 5.76 22.05
CA GLY A 457 -34.71 5.63 23.50
C GLY A 457 -33.65 6.31 24.38
N ARG A 458 -32.35 6.10 24.12
CA ARG A 458 -31.29 6.71 24.94
C ARG A 458 -31.04 8.18 24.62
N TYR A 459 -31.33 8.62 23.39
CA TYR A 459 -31.31 10.04 22.99
C TYR A 459 -32.53 10.78 23.57
N ARG A 460 -33.69 10.12 23.63
CA ARG A 460 -34.91 10.58 24.29
C ARG A 460 -34.68 10.77 25.80
N THR A 461 -34.11 9.76 26.47
CA THR A 461 -33.71 9.83 27.88
C THR A 461 -32.71 10.97 28.14
N ALA A 462 -31.75 11.18 27.23
CA ALA A 462 -30.81 12.31 27.33
C ALA A 462 -31.50 13.67 27.17
N ALA A 463 -32.43 13.80 26.22
CA ALA A 463 -33.23 15.01 25.99
C ALA A 463 -34.18 15.32 27.16
N GLU A 464 -34.79 14.30 27.76
CA GLU A 464 -35.58 14.39 29.00
C GLU A 464 -34.71 14.89 30.18
N ALA A 465 -33.44 14.49 30.23
CA ALA A 465 -32.43 15.02 31.17
C ALA A 465 -31.79 16.36 30.74
N GLY A 466 -32.26 16.98 29.65
CA GLY A 466 -31.78 18.27 29.14
C GLY A 466 -30.42 18.26 28.43
N ALA A 467 -29.87 17.09 28.11
CA ALA A 467 -28.69 16.95 27.25
C ALA A 467 -29.12 16.76 25.78
N VAL A 468 -28.33 17.25 24.81
CA VAL A 468 -28.61 16.96 23.38
C VAL A 468 -28.37 15.49 23.06
N PHE A 469 -27.40 14.87 23.75
CA PHE A 469 -26.85 13.56 23.42
C PHE A 469 -26.57 12.71 24.66
N PRO A 470 -26.56 11.37 24.52
CA PRO A 470 -25.96 10.50 25.52
C PRO A 470 -24.50 10.89 25.75
N ASN A 471 -24.09 11.00 27.02
CA ASN A 471 -22.72 11.37 27.38
C ASN A 471 -21.71 10.34 26.84
N VAL A 472 -20.55 10.83 26.38
CA VAL A 472 -19.43 10.01 25.82
C VAL A 472 -19.10 8.82 26.74
N THR A 473 -19.04 9.10 28.04
CA THR A 473 -18.93 8.16 29.15
C THR A 473 -19.97 8.50 30.22
N ALA A 474 -20.26 7.56 31.11
CA ALA A 474 -21.05 7.85 32.29
C ALA A 474 -20.44 9.03 33.10
N ASN A 475 -21.31 9.85 33.70
CA ASN A 475 -20.99 10.92 34.68
C ASN A 475 -20.43 12.26 34.15
N LYS A 476 -20.36 12.54 32.84
CA LYS A 476 -19.98 13.89 32.32
C LYS A 476 -20.99 14.44 31.30
N ARG A 477 -21.89 15.35 31.73
CA ARG A 477 -22.80 16.11 30.83
C ARG A 477 -22.00 17.14 30.04
N ALA A 478 -21.80 16.87 28.75
CA ALA A 478 -21.25 17.85 27.82
C ALA A 478 -22.37 18.76 27.29
N LEU A 479 -22.12 20.07 27.24
CA LEU A 479 -22.89 20.99 26.40
C LEU A 479 -22.32 20.92 24.98
N ALA A 480 -23.20 21.11 23.99
CA ALA A 480 -22.78 21.30 22.61
C ALA A 480 -22.03 22.63 22.45
N LYS A 481 -21.26 22.81 21.38
CA LYS A 481 -20.46 24.02 21.13
C LYS A 481 -20.72 24.53 19.71
N LEU A 482 -20.82 25.85 19.57
CA LEU A 482 -20.65 26.51 18.27
C LEU A 482 -19.15 26.61 18.00
N VAL A 483 -18.67 25.89 16.98
CA VAL A 483 -17.25 25.77 16.67
C VAL A 483 -16.80 27.01 15.89
N ARG A 484 -15.84 27.76 16.45
CA ARG A 484 -15.22 28.91 15.80
C ARG A 484 -14.01 28.45 14.96
N PRO A 485 -14.00 28.62 13.62
CA PRO A 485 -12.81 28.38 12.81
C PRO A 485 -11.63 29.29 13.26
N PRO A 486 -10.38 28.79 13.29
CA PRO A 486 -9.20 29.60 13.59
C PRO A 486 -8.84 30.59 12.49
N GLU A 487 -8.16 31.66 12.86
CA GLU A 487 -7.69 32.68 11.93
C GLU A 487 -6.68 32.14 10.91
N ASP A 488 -5.76 31.26 11.34
CA ASP A 488 -4.78 30.60 10.47
C ASP A 488 -5.41 29.62 9.47
N PHE A 489 -6.68 29.29 9.65
CA PHE A 489 -7.47 28.49 8.72
C PHE A 489 -8.34 29.38 7.82
N LEU A 490 -8.99 30.42 8.36
CA LEU A 490 -9.77 31.39 7.58
C LEU A 490 -8.89 32.10 6.53
N ALA A 491 -7.73 32.63 6.94
CA ALA A 491 -6.79 33.28 6.04
C ALA A 491 -6.30 32.37 4.89
N LYS A 492 -6.26 31.05 5.07
CA LYS A 492 -5.91 30.07 4.02
C LYS A 492 -7.04 29.80 3.02
N LEU A 493 -8.30 30.05 3.39
CA LEU A 493 -9.46 29.98 2.50
C LEU A 493 -9.73 31.32 1.80
N GLU A 494 -9.33 32.42 2.45
CA GLU A 494 -9.37 33.79 1.90
C GLU A 494 -8.22 34.03 0.89
N ALA A 495 -7.07 33.37 1.05
CA ALA A 495 -5.94 33.48 0.15
C ALA A 495 -6.28 33.10 -1.32
N PRO A 496 -5.83 33.88 -2.32
CA PRO A 496 -6.02 33.54 -3.73
C PRO A 496 -5.19 32.32 -4.14
N MET A 497 -5.66 31.58 -5.13
CA MET A 497 -4.85 30.53 -5.77
C MET A 497 -3.64 31.13 -6.51
N PRO A 498 -2.55 30.39 -6.71
CA PRO A 498 -1.38 30.89 -7.45
C PRO A 498 -1.76 31.38 -8.86
N PRO A 499 -1.18 32.49 -9.35
CA PRO A 499 -1.51 33.04 -10.67
C PRO A 499 -1.37 31.99 -11.80
N GLY A 500 -2.37 31.95 -12.69
CA GLY A 500 -2.40 30.99 -13.80
C GLY A 500 -2.78 29.55 -13.43
N THR A 501 -3.20 29.28 -12.18
CA THR A 501 -3.75 27.97 -11.78
C THR A 501 -5.28 27.93 -11.84
N LEU A 502 -5.82 26.73 -11.98
CA LEU A 502 -7.23 26.37 -11.81
C LEU A 502 -7.38 25.46 -10.60
N GLY A 503 -8.55 25.48 -9.95
CA GLY A 503 -8.85 24.57 -8.85
C GLY A 503 -9.31 23.20 -9.36
N LEU A 504 -8.55 22.14 -9.10
CA LEU A 504 -8.93 20.76 -9.43
C LEU A 504 -9.95 20.21 -8.41
N VAL A 505 -11.13 19.87 -8.91
CA VAL A 505 -12.13 19.06 -8.20
C VAL A 505 -12.03 17.61 -8.68
N SER A 506 -11.44 16.74 -7.86
CA SER A 506 -11.52 15.30 -8.06
C SER A 506 -12.90 14.75 -7.64
N GLY A 507 -13.45 13.75 -8.34
CA GLY A 507 -14.76 13.18 -7.99
C GLY A 507 -15.04 11.78 -8.54
N ARG A 508 -16.33 11.42 -8.65
CA ARG A 508 -16.81 10.13 -9.15
C ARG A 508 -17.91 10.34 -10.19
N GLY A 509 -17.67 9.87 -11.40
CA GLY A 509 -18.51 10.12 -12.57
C GLY A 509 -18.32 11.54 -13.11
N ARG A 510 -18.01 11.65 -14.41
CA ARG A 510 -17.99 12.92 -15.15
C ARG A 510 -19.37 13.62 -15.10
N PRO A 511 -19.50 14.87 -14.60
CA PRO A 511 -20.79 15.55 -14.45
C PRO A 511 -21.57 15.59 -15.76
N GLY A 512 -22.71 14.91 -15.84
CA GLY A 512 -23.45 14.79 -17.10
C GLY A 512 -24.20 13.47 -17.26
N ILE A 513 -24.85 13.33 -18.41
CA ILE A 513 -25.52 12.07 -18.82
C ILE A 513 -24.54 10.89 -18.74
N ARG A 514 -23.24 11.11 -19.01
CA ARG A 514 -22.18 10.10 -18.87
C ARG A 514 -21.97 9.60 -17.42
N ALA A 515 -22.28 10.38 -16.39
CA ALA A 515 -22.20 9.94 -14.99
C ALA A 515 -23.10 8.73 -14.70
N ARG A 516 -24.24 8.60 -15.40
CA ARG A 516 -25.17 7.47 -15.23
C ARG A 516 -24.52 6.12 -15.56
N TYR A 517 -23.58 6.10 -16.51
CA TYR A 517 -22.75 4.93 -16.88
C TYR A 517 -21.63 4.61 -15.87
N MET A 518 -21.45 5.45 -14.85
CA MET A 518 -20.47 5.28 -13.77
C MET A 518 -21.15 4.86 -12.45
N ARG A 519 -22.49 4.75 -12.42
CA ARG A 519 -23.22 4.14 -11.30
C ARG A 519 -22.78 2.68 -11.11
N GLY A 520 -22.60 2.27 -9.87
CA GLY A 520 -22.12 0.93 -9.52
C GLY A 520 -20.61 0.75 -9.53
N ARG A 521 -19.80 1.78 -9.84
CA ARG A 521 -18.34 1.74 -9.60
C ARG A 521 -18.02 1.97 -8.12
N TYR A 522 -17.07 1.21 -7.58
CA TYR A 522 -16.65 1.25 -6.17
C TYR A 522 -15.17 1.64 -6.06
N ASN A 523 -14.92 2.73 -5.34
CA ASN A 523 -13.59 3.30 -5.14
C ASN A 523 -12.83 3.54 -6.48
N SER A 524 -11.56 3.15 -6.64
CA SER A 524 -10.90 3.14 -7.95
C SER A 524 -11.21 1.86 -8.74
N GLY A 525 -11.09 1.91 -10.07
CA GLY A 525 -11.87 1.05 -10.97
C GLY A 525 -11.73 -0.48 -10.81
N ILE A 526 -10.59 -0.98 -10.31
CA ILE A 526 -10.23 -2.41 -10.41
C ILE A 526 -11.19 -3.37 -9.66
N LYS A 527 -11.93 -2.88 -8.66
CA LYS A 527 -12.89 -3.70 -7.88
C LYS A 527 -14.33 -3.67 -8.39
N THR A 528 -14.59 -3.03 -9.53
CA THR A 528 -15.91 -3.00 -10.16
C THR A 528 -15.83 -3.02 -11.66
N LEU A 529 -16.38 -4.09 -12.25
CA LEU A 529 -16.65 -4.17 -13.68
C LEU A 529 -17.53 -2.99 -14.13
N PRO A 530 -17.24 -2.33 -15.26
CA PRO A 530 -18.14 -1.34 -15.84
C PRO A 530 -19.46 -2.00 -16.26
N LEU A 531 -20.54 -1.76 -15.49
CA LEU A 531 -21.89 -2.28 -15.78
C LEU A 531 -22.42 -1.93 -17.18
N THR A 532 -21.81 -0.94 -17.85
CA THR A 532 -22.22 -0.43 -19.16
C THR A 532 -21.05 -0.26 -20.14
N GLY A 533 -19.96 -1.02 -19.98
CA GLY A 533 -18.87 -1.12 -20.98
C GLY A 533 -18.02 0.13 -21.23
N ALA A 534 -18.16 1.20 -20.44
CA ALA A 534 -17.37 2.42 -20.59
C ALA A 534 -15.90 2.19 -20.17
N SER A 535 -14.94 2.50 -21.05
CA SER A 535 -13.50 2.37 -20.81
C SER A 535 -13.10 2.99 -19.45
N PRO A 536 -12.31 2.29 -18.61
CA PRO A 536 -11.83 2.85 -17.35
C PRO A 536 -10.59 3.74 -17.50
N GLU A 537 -10.07 3.94 -18.71
CA GLU A 537 -8.70 4.46 -18.92
C GLU A 537 -8.65 5.89 -19.51
N ASP A 538 -9.77 6.39 -20.03
CA ASP A 538 -9.87 7.75 -20.57
C ASP A 538 -9.81 8.80 -19.43
N TYR A 539 -8.65 9.40 -19.21
CA TYR A 539 -8.48 10.58 -18.36
C TYR A 539 -9.10 11.79 -19.05
N LEU A 540 -10.41 12.01 -18.86
CA LEU A 540 -11.11 13.16 -19.43
C LEU A 540 -11.17 14.30 -18.42
N LEU A 541 -10.77 15.49 -18.86
CA LEU A 541 -10.76 16.73 -18.10
C LEU A 541 -11.96 17.58 -18.49
N ASP A 542 -12.95 17.65 -17.59
CA ASP A 542 -14.13 18.48 -17.74
C ASP A 542 -13.76 19.96 -17.51
N LEU A 543 -13.88 20.78 -18.57
CA LEU A 543 -13.45 22.19 -18.62
C LEU A 543 -14.58 23.11 -19.11
N HIS A 544 -14.73 24.31 -18.54
CA HIS A 544 -15.75 25.26 -19.00
C HIS A 544 -15.46 25.76 -20.44
N PRO A 545 -16.45 25.86 -21.35
CA PRO A 545 -16.21 26.24 -22.75
C PRO A 545 -15.55 27.61 -22.94
N GLN A 546 -15.90 28.62 -22.12
CA GLN A 546 -15.25 29.93 -22.17
C GLN A 546 -13.82 29.90 -21.61
N GLU A 547 -13.56 29.05 -20.61
CA GLU A 547 -12.22 28.87 -20.04
C GLU A 547 -11.29 28.16 -21.03
N ALA A 548 -11.83 27.17 -21.77
CA ALA A 548 -11.15 26.56 -22.90
C ALA A 548 -10.85 27.59 -24.00
N LEU A 549 -11.83 28.40 -24.42
CA LEU A 549 -11.62 29.48 -25.40
C LEU A 549 -10.56 30.49 -24.93
N ARG A 550 -10.56 30.86 -23.64
CA ARG A 550 -9.62 31.79 -23.01
C ARG A 550 -8.18 31.27 -22.96
N GLN A 551 -8.00 29.95 -22.83
CA GLN A 551 -6.68 29.29 -22.82
C GLN A 551 -6.26 28.68 -24.17
N GLY A 552 -7.13 28.68 -25.18
CA GLY A 552 -6.85 28.12 -26.51
C GLY A 552 -7.04 26.61 -26.64
N PHE A 553 -7.92 26.01 -25.84
CA PHE A 553 -8.22 24.57 -25.86
C PHE A 553 -9.50 24.21 -26.65
N ALA A 554 -9.51 23.02 -27.25
CA ALA A 554 -10.63 22.43 -27.99
C ALA A 554 -11.12 21.10 -27.40
N GLU A 555 -12.36 20.70 -27.73
CA GLU A 555 -12.90 19.37 -27.43
C GLU A 555 -12.00 18.26 -28.01
N GLY A 556 -11.69 17.24 -27.21
CA GLY A 556 -10.85 16.12 -27.64
C GLY A 556 -9.34 16.42 -27.70
N GLN A 557 -8.91 17.64 -27.38
CA GLN A 557 -7.49 18.00 -27.35
C GLN A 557 -6.79 17.34 -26.15
N PRO A 558 -5.68 16.61 -26.34
CA PRO A 558 -4.86 16.17 -25.22
C PRO A 558 -4.12 17.36 -24.59
N VAL A 559 -4.03 17.35 -23.26
CA VAL A 559 -3.44 18.41 -22.44
C VAL A 559 -2.62 17.81 -21.29
N ARG A 560 -1.59 18.55 -20.91
CA ARG A 560 -0.81 18.30 -19.70
C ARG A 560 -1.44 19.03 -18.53
N VAL A 561 -1.59 18.31 -17.41
CA VAL A 561 -2.13 18.84 -16.14
C VAL A 561 -1.02 18.73 -15.10
N SER A 562 -0.55 19.87 -14.59
CA SER A 562 0.60 19.92 -13.67
C SER A 562 0.22 20.57 -12.34
N ALA A 563 0.60 19.95 -11.23
CA ALA A 563 0.52 20.49 -9.88
C ALA A 563 1.93 20.82 -9.34
N GLY A 564 2.01 21.30 -8.10
CA GLY A 564 3.28 21.72 -7.48
C GLY A 564 4.35 20.63 -7.31
N HIS A 565 3.99 19.36 -7.50
CA HIS A 565 4.84 18.18 -7.20
C HIS A 565 4.60 16.98 -8.15
N GLY A 566 3.75 17.12 -9.16
CA GLY A 566 3.39 15.99 -10.04
C GLY A 566 2.64 16.42 -11.30
N THR A 567 2.68 15.56 -12.32
CA THR A 567 2.10 15.80 -13.64
C THR A 567 1.34 14.57 -14.12
N VAL A 568 0.17 14.78 -14.72
CA VAL A 568 -0.60 13.77 -15.45
C VAL A 568 -1.10 14.35 -16.77
N PHE A 569 -1.42 13.47 -17.72
CA PHE A 569 -2.01 13.86 -19.00
C PHE A 569 -3.47 13.44 -19.08
N ALA A 570 -4.28 14.27 -19.74
CA ALA A 570 -5.72 14.12 -19.87
C ALA A 570 -6.20 14.66 -21.22
N THR A 571 -7.42 14.35 -21.63
CA THR A 571 -8.08 14.90 -22.82
C THR A 571 -9.18 15.87 -22.41
N VAL A 572 -9.14 17.09 -22.96
CA VAL A 572 -10.15 18.13 -22.73
C VAL A 572 -11.51 17.64 -23.21
N ALA A 573 -12.52 17.80 -22.36
CA ALA A 573 -13.91 17.64 -22.71
C ALA A 573 -14.70 18.85 -22.17
N LEU A 574 -15.36 19.57 -23.06
CA LEU A 574 -16.02 20.83 -22.77
C LEU A 574 -17.34 20.59 -22.04
N ASN A 575 -17.51 21.23 -20.88
CA ASN A 575 -18.63 21.00 -19.98
C ASN A 575 -18.99 22.27 -19.20
N ASP A 576 -20.14 22.86 -19.51
CA ASP A 576 -20.69 24.06 -18.84
C ASP A 576 -21.05 23.85 -17.36
N ARG A 577 -21.09 22.59 -16.92
CA ARG A 577 -21.35 22.22 -15.53
C ARG A 577 -20.18 22.50 -14.60
N VAL A 578 -18.95 22.50 -15.10
CA VAL A 578 -17.76 22.91 -14.35
C VAL A 578 -17.64 24.44 -14.50
N PRO A 579 -17.45 25.20 -13.40
CA PRO A 579 -17.33 26.66 -13.50
C PRO A 579 -15.96 27.08 -14.02
N GLU A 580 -15.87 28.32 -14.52
CA GLU A 580 -14.60 28.97 -14.82
C GLU A 580 -13.66 29.02 -13.60
N GLY A 581 -12.36 29.02 -13.85
CA GLY A 581 -11.35 28.91 -12.78
C GLY A 581 -11.24 27.52 -12.13
N SER A 582 -12.01 26.52 -12.57
CA SER A 582 -11.99 25.14 -12.06
C SER A 582 -11.85 24.10 -13.17
N VAL A 583 -11.38 22.90 -12.80
CA VAL A 583 -11.42 21.69 -13.64
C VAL A 583 -11.98 20.52 -12.86
N PHE A 584 -12.58 19.54 -13.54
CA PHE A 584 -12.96 18.27 -12.92
C PHE A 584 -12.32 17.07 -13.64
N ILE A 585 -11.83 16.11 -12.86
CA ILE A 585 -11.32 14.82 -13.35
C ILE A 585 -11.88 13.71 -12.44
N ASP A 586 -12.34 12.61 -13.03
CA ASP A 586 -12.79 11.43 -12.28
C ASP A 586 -11.60 10.74 -11.59
N PHE A 587 -11.74 10.41 -10.31
CA PHE A 587 -10.67 9.78 -9.54
C PHE A 587 -10.57 8.25 -9.76
N VAL A 588 -11.60 7.64 -10.37
CA VAL A 588 -11.71 6.19 -10.56
C VAL A 588 -10.49 5.56 -11.27
N PRO A 589 -9.87 6.18 -12.29
CA PRO A 589 -8.66 5.66 -12.93
C PRO A 589 -7.42 5.56 -11.99
N GLY A 590 -7.21 6.54 -11.09
CA GLY A 590 -6.16 6.51 -10.04
C GLY A 590 -5.05 7.55 -10.16
N GLU A 591 -4.43 7.72 -11.34
CA GLU A 591 -3.20 8.53 -11.46
C GLU A 591 -3.38 10.00 -11.11
N ILE A 592 -4.62 10.53 -11.14
CA ILE A 592 -4.93 11.91 -10.73
C ILE A 592 -4.43 12.24 -9.31
N ASN A 593 -4.29 11.22 -8.45
CA ASN A 593 -3.78 11.41 -7.10
C ASN A 593 -2.27 11.76 -7.06
N ARG A 594 -1.54 11.70 -8.18
CA ARG A 594 -0.21 12.33 -8.35
C ARG A 594 -0.27 13.85 -8.25
N LEU A 595 -1.36 14.49 -8.71
CA LEU A 595 -1.54 15.94 -8.60
C LEU A 595 -1.93 16.38 -7.19
N THR A 596 -2.60 15.51 -6.44
CA THR A 596 -3.08 15.80 -5.07
C THR A 596 -1.97 15.66 -4.03
N ASP A 597 -2.08 16.32 -2.87
CA ASP A 597 -1.04 16.37 -1.84
C ASP A 597 -1.61 16.37 -0.41
N TYR A 598 -0.76 16.22 0.60
CA TYR A 598 -1.08 16.34 2.03
C TYR A 598 -0.70 17.71 2.65
N VAL A 599 -0.04 18.62 1.92
CA VAL A 599 0.38 19.93 2.45
C VAL A 599 -0.81 20.82 2.88
N ASP A 600 -1.95 20.77 2.16
CA ASP A 600 -3.21 21.33 2.66
C ASP A 600 -4.15 20.19 3.10
N ALA A 601 -4.37 20.10 4.41
CA ALA A 601 -5.06 19.00 5.06
C ALA A 601 -5.65 19.42 6.41
N ASP A 602 -6.61 18.62 6.88
CA ASP A 602 -7.29 18.83 8.16
C ASP A 602 -6.34 18.68 9.37
N ARG A 603 -6.24 19.74 10.17
CA ARG A 603 -5.38 19.85 11.36
C ARG A 603 -5.71 18.82 12.46
N PHE A 604 -6.91 18.23 12.49
CA PHE A 604 -7.34 17.23 13.47
C PHE A 604 -7.30 15.78 12.96
N THR A 605 -7.25 15.58 11.64
CA THR A 605 -7.46 14.25 11.03
C THR A 605 -6.40 13.85 10.02
N HIS A 606 -5.59 14.80 9.54
CA HIS A 606 -4.66 14.66 8.42
C HIS A 606 -5.35 14.24 7.10
N GLN A 607 -6.69 14.36 7.01
CA GLN A 607 -7.43 14.19 5.77
C GLN A 607 -7.09 15.34 4.79
N SER A 608 -6.45 14.97 3.68
CA SER A 608 -6.05 15.90 2.61
C SER A 608 -7.24 16.60 1.94
N PHE A 609 -7.02 17.85 1.54
CA PHE A 609 -7.99 18.69 0.82
C PHE A 609 -7.87 18.56 -0.71
N ILE A 610 -7.95 17.32 -1.22
CA ILE A 610 -7.83 16.95 -2.66
C ILE A 610 -8.84 17.59 -3.64
N LYS A 611 -9.72 18.47 -3.17
CA LYS A 611 -10.69 19.24 -3.98
C LYS A 611 -10.41 20.74 -4.06
N ARG A 612 -9.23 21.14 -3.58
CA ARG A 612 -8.67 22.51 -3.66
C ARG A 612 -7.22 22.48 -4.20
N THR A 613 -6.87 21.44 -4.94
CA THR A 613 -5.53 21.28 -5.52
C THR A 613 -5.34 22.27 -6.68
N PRO A 614 -4.37 23.20 -6.62
CA PRO A 614 -4.10 24.11 -7.73
C PRO A 614 -3.36 23.39 -8.86
N VAL A 615 -3.82 23.55 -10.10
CA VAL A 615 -3.22 22.94 -11.29
C VAL A 615 -3.06 23.93 -12.45
N HIS A 616 -2.01 23.76 -13.24
CA HIS A 616 -1.83 24.42 -14.54
C HIS A 616 -2.24 23.47 -15.67
N LEU A 617 -2.77 24.03 -16.76
CA LEU A 617 -3.02 23.33 -18.01
C LEU A 617 -2.03 23.79 -19.09
N ALA A 618 -1.60 22.88 -19.95
CA ALA A 618 -0.87 23.21 -21.17
C ALA A 618 -1.33 22.29 -22.31
N ALA A 619 -1.32 22.80 -23.55
CA ALA A 619 -1.46 21.95 -24.73
C ALA A 619 -0.28 21.00 -24.83
N LEU A 620 -0.46 19.80 -25.39
CA LEU A 620 0.71 18.94 -25.65
C LEU A 620 1.67 19.64 -26.62
N ALA A 621 2.93 19.71 -26.23
CA ALA A 621 4.02 20.12 -27.10
C ALA A 621 4.25 19.09 -28.23
N PRO A 622 4.99 19.42 -29.33
CA PRO A 622 5.21 18.49 -30.44
C PRO A 622 5.77 17.11 -30.06
N LEU A 623 6.75 17.04 -29.15
CA LEU A 623 7.32 15.78 -28.66
C LEU A 623 6.33 15.02 -27.75
N GLU A 624 5.63 15.74 -26.86
CA GLU A 624 4.56 15.18 -26.03
C GLU A 624 3.44 14.57 -26.89
N THR A 625 2.99 15.28 -27.92
CA THR A 625 1.95 14.85 -28.86
C THR A 625 2.36 13.57 -29.59
N THR A 626 3.62 13.51 -30.04
CA THR A 626 4.16 12.36 -30.75
C THR A 626 4.22 11.13 -29.86
N LEU A 627 4.75 11.28 -28.63
CA LEU A 627 4.83 10.18 -27.65
C LEU A 627 3.47 9.83 -27.03
N TRP A 628 2.48 10.72 -27.06
CA TRP A 628 1.11 10.42 -26.60
C TRP A 628 0.41 9.45 -27.55
N ALA A 629 0.52 9.71 -28.86
CA ALA A 629 -0.06 8.91 -29.92
C ALA A 629 0.55 7.50 -30.01
N GLY A 630 1.85 7.34 -29.75
CA GLY A 630 2.51 6.04 -29.69
C GLY A 630 3.99 6.13 -29.33
N PRO A 631 4.66 5.00 -29.01
CA PRO A 631 6.10 5.00 -28.80
C PRO A 631 6.85 5.42 -30.07
N SER A 632 7.74 6.39 -29.98
CA SER A 632 8.57 6.87 -31.10
C SER A 632 10.02 7.05 -30.64
N ALA A 633 10.92 6.29 -31.25
CA ALA A 633 12.35 6.34 -30.94
C ALA A 633 12.96 7.71 -31.27
N GLU A 634 12.54 8.35 -32.36
CA GLU A 634 12.99 9.69 -32.75
C GLU A 634 12.51 10.75 -31.75
N ALA A 635 11.23 10.71 -31.34
CA ALA A 635 10.69 11.68 -30.40
C ALA A 635 11.29 11.50 -28.99
N LEU A 636 11.52 10.25 -28.56
CA LEU A 636 12.22 9.95 -27.32
C LEU A 636 13.67 10.45 -27.38
N ALA A 637 14.44 10.12 -28.43
CA ALA A 637 15.80 10.60 -28.62
C ALA A 637 15.89 12.13 -28.60
N ARG A 638 14.98 12.83 -29.29
CA ARG A 638 14.93 14.31 -29.30
C ARG A 638 14.60 14.91 -27.94
N ALA A 639 13.70 14.29 -27.15
CA ALA A 639 13.44 14.73 -25.79
C ALA A 639 14.66 14.49 -24.88
N LEU A 640 15.29 13.32 -25.00
CA LEU A 640 16.45 12.96 -24.22
C LEU A 640 17.65 13.87 -24.50
N ALA A 641 17.97 14.17 -25.76
CA ALA A 641 19.06 15.08 -26.11
C ALA A 641 18.91 16.48 -25.48
N VAL A 642 17.68 17.01 -25.40
CA VAL A 642 17.39 18.29 -24.72
C VAL A 642 17.56 18.16 -23.20
N LEU A 643 17.04 17.08 -22.60
CA LEU A 643 17.20 16.83 -21.16
C LEU A 643 18.66 16.58 -20.76
N VAL A 644 19.43 15.87 -21.58
CA VAL A 644 20.86 15.61 -21.35
C VAL A 644 21.66 16.88 -21.50
N ALA A 645 21.38 17.72 -22.50
CA ALA A 645 22.03 19.03 -22.65
C ALA A 645 21.78 19.94 -21.43
N ASP A 646 20.55 19.99 -20.92
CA ASP A 646 20.20 20.80 -19.74
C ASP A 646 20.71 20.19 -18.42
N PHE A 647 20.73 18.86 -18.30
CA PHE A 647 21.37 18.14 -17.20
C PHE A 647 22.88 18.44 -17.19
N ARG A 648 23.54 18.46 -18.35
CA ARG A 648 24.97 18.81 -18.49
C ARG A 648 25.26 20.31 -18.32
N ALA A 649 24.29 21.18 -18.60
CA ALA A 649 24.40 22.60 -18.27
C ALA A 649 24.30 22.84 -16.74
N THR A 650 23.54 22.00 -16.04
CA THR A 650 23.36 22.06 -14.58
C THR A 650 24.49 21.34 -13.83
N TYR A 651 24.92 20.19 -14.34
CA TYR A 651 25.97 19.34 -13.81
C TYR A 651 26.94 18.94 -14.95
N PRO A 652 27.94 19.77 -15.25
CA PRO A 652 28.91 19.49 -16.31
C PRO A 652 29.55 18.11 -16.16
N GLU A 653 30.08 17.82 -14.97
CA GLU A 653 30.62 16.50 -14.63
C GLU A 653 29.58 15.65 -13.90
N ASP A 654 29.65 14.32 -14.05
CA ASP A 654 28.83 13.39 -13.24
C ASP A 654 29.08 13.61 -11.72
N ALA A 655 30.27 14.10 -11.35
CA ALA A 655 30.64 14.44 -9.99
C ALA A 655 29.82 15.61 -9.39
N ASP A 656 29.36 16.56 -10.20
CA ASP A 656 28.62 17.74 -9.71
C ASP A 656 27.20 17.35 -9.27
N TRP A 657 26.53 16.52 -10.07
CA TRP A 657 25.25 15.90 -9.73
C TRP A 657 25.36 15.07 -8.44
N VAL A 658 26.38 14.22 -8.38
CA VAL A 658 26.67 13.39 -7.20
C VAL A 658 26.86 14.28 -5.98
N ALA A 659 27.69 15.33 -6.07
CA ALA A 659 27.99 16.29 -5.00
C ALA A 659 26.74 16.99 -4.45
N GLU A 660 25.84 17.46 -5.31
CA GLU A 660 24.56 18.06 -4.85
C GLU A 660 23.72 17.03 -4.09
N GLN A 661 23.60 15.80 -4.61
CA GLN A 661 22.87 14.77 -3.89
C GLN A 661 23.53 14.46 -2.52
N GLN A 662 24.87 14.53 -2.38
CA GLN A 662 25.57 14.36 -1.08
C GLN A 662 25.17 15.40 -0.03
N ALA A 663 24.78 16.61 -0.43
CA ALA A 663 24.30 17.64 0.50
C ALA A 663 22.96 17.25 1.16
N GLY A 664 22.23 16.31 0.56
CA GLY A 664 20.91 15.87 1.04
C GLY A 664 19.82 16.92 0.83
N ASP A 665 20.03 17.84 -0.11
CA ASP A 665 19.04 18.79 -0.60
C ASP A 665 18.23 18.18 -1.76
N ALA A 666 17.14 18.84 -2.16
CA ALA A 666 16.37 18.41 -3.33
C ALA A 666 17.15 18.70 -4.62
N PRO A 667 17.05 17.85 -5.67
CA PRO A 667 17.65 18.13 -6.99
C PRO A 667 17.33 19.55 -7.47
N SER A 668 18.36 20.36 -7.75
CA SER A 668 18.17 21.70 -8.31
C SER A 668 17.71 21.65 -9.76
N TRP A 669 18.05 20.57 -10.48
CA TRP A 669 17.63 20.31 -11.84
C TRP A 669 16.10 20.14 -11.98
N LEU A 670 15.56 20.70 -13.06
CA LEU A 670 14.11 20.81 -13.34
C LEU A 670 13.29 21.37 -12.14
N PRO A 671 13.62 22.55 -11.57
CA PRO A 671 12.95 23.05 -10.37
C PRO A 671 11.49 23.45 -10.67
N HIS A 672 10.57 23.29 -9.70
CA HIS A 672 9.13 23.44 -9.95
C HIS A 672 8.73 24.81 -10.51
N ALA A 673 9.42 25.88 -10.12
CA ALA A 673 9.20 27.21 -10.68
C ALA A 673 9.46 27.26 -12.19
N ARG A 674 10.56 26.66 -12.66
CA ARG A 674 10.92 26.57 -14.08
C ARG A 674 9.96 25.67 -14.87
N LEU A 675 9.47 24.59 -14.24
CA LEU A 675 8.51 23.67 -14.85
C LEU A 675 7.10 24.27 -14.99
N GLY A 676 6.66 25.08 -14.02
CA GLY A 676 5.35 25.75 -14.05
C GLY A 676 5.35 27.08 -14.82
N ALA A 677 6.47 27.79 -14.84
CA ALA A 677 6.64 29.09 -15.49
C ALA A 677 8.03 29.20 -16.15
N PRO A 678 8.22 28.62 -17.36
CA PRO A 678 9.46 28.79 -18.12
C PRO A 678 9.67 30.27 -18.48
N ALA A 679 10.88 30.80 -18.22
CA ALA A 679 11.21 32.20 -18.42
C ALA A 679 11.95 32.46 -19.76
N THR A 680 12.60 31.43 -20.30
CA THR A 680 13.37 31.47 -21.55
C THR A 680 12.86 30.45 -22.58
N SER A 681 13.32 30.58 -23.83
CA SER A 681 13.09 29.56 -24.87
C SER A 681 13.78 28.23 -24.56
N GLU A 682 14.88 28.24 -23.81
CA GLU A 682 15.59 27.05 -23.36
C GLU A 682 14.78 26.33 -22.27
N ASP A 683 14.23 27.08 -21.30
CA ASP A 683 13.30 26.54 -20.31
C ASP A 683 12.07 25.91 -21.00
N ALA A 684 11.52 26.55 -22.02
CA ALA A 684 10.37 26.03 -22.76
C ALA A 684 10.67 24.70 -23.46
N ALA A 685 11.85 24.57 -24.09
CA ALA A 685 12.29 23.32 -24.71
C ALA A 685 12.52 22.20 -23.68
N VAL A 686 13.13 22.54 -22.53
CA VAL A 686 13.34 21.61 -21.41
C VAL A 686 12.01 21.17 -20.79
N VAL A 687 11.04 22.08 -20.70
CA VAL A 687 9.68 21.83 -20.22
C VAL A 687 8.88 20.95 -21.19
N GLU A 688 9.04 21.11 -22.50
CA GLU A 688 8.54 20.16 -23.51
C GLU A 688 9.19 18.79 -23.35
N ALA A 689 10.51 18.72 -23.27
CA ALA A 689 11.25 17.47 -23.23
C ALA A 689 10.99 16.66 -21.94
N ALA A 690 10.94 17.32 -20.78
CA ALA A 690 10.57 16.71 -19.51
C ALA A 690 9.13 16.18 -19.54
N GLY A 691 8.20 16.95 -20.11
CA GLY A 691 6.84 16.51 -20.30
C GLY A 691 6.71 15.34 -21.28
N ALA A 692 7.48 15.33 -22.37
CA ALA A 692 7.51 14.26 -23.36
C ALA A 692 8.01 12.92 -22.77
N LEU A 693 9.05 12.96 -21.94
CA LEU A 693 9.47 11.80 -21.16
C LEU A 693 8.43 11.41 -20.10
N THR A 694 7.70 12.37 -19.50
CA THR A 694 6.58 12.08 -18.59
C THR A 694 5.45 11.36 -19.33
N VAL A 695 5.11 11.77 -20.57
CA VAL A 695 4.11 11.10 -21.41
C VAL A 695 4.49 9.65 -21.64
N PHE A 696 5.72 9.40 -22.13
CA PHE A 696 6.22 8.06 -22.40
C PHE A 696 6.11 7.17 -21.15
N VAL A 697 6.58 7.66 -20.01
CA VAL A 697 6.58 6.92 -18.74
C VAL A 697 5.16 6.70 -18.20
N GLN A 698 4.25 7.68 -18.29
CA GLN A 698 2.85 7.49 -17.88
C GLN A 698 2.15 6.48 -18.80
N ARG A 699 2.22 6.65 -20.13
CA ARG A 699 1.59 5.73 -21.11
C ARG A 699 2.10 4.30 -20.92
N MET A 700 3.41 4.10 -20.79
CA MET A 700 4.03 2.78 -20.52
C MET A 700 3.58 2.18 -19.16
N SER A 701 3.29 3.02 -18.17
CA SER A 701 2.76 2.59 -16.87
C SER A 701 1.28 2.20 -16.95
N THR A 702 0.44 2.96 -17.67
CA THR A 702 -1.03 2.83 -17.61
C THR A 702 -1.66 2.01 -18.73
N ASP A 703 -1.08 1.98 -19.93
CA ASP A 703 -1.64 1.34 -21.13
C ASP A 703 -0.81 0.09 -21.49
N PRO A 704 -1.40 -1.12 -21.46
CA PRO A 704 -0.70 -2.36 -21.79
C PRO A 704 -0.22 -2.48 -23.24
N GLU A 705 -0.97 -1.94 -24.22
CA GLU A 705 -0.60 -1.98 -25.64
C GLU A 705 0.58 -1.05 -25.91
N TYR A 706 0.52 0.16 -25.36
CA TYR A 706 1.64 1.11 -25.38
C TYR A 706 2.86 0.52 -24.67
N ARG A 707 2.70 -0.13 -23.52
CA ARG A 707 3.79 -0.77 -22.78
C ARG A 707 4.51 -1.82 -23.64
N ALA A 708 3.77 -2.72 -24.28
CA ALA A 708 4.33 -3.75 -25.15
C ALA A 708 5.08 -3.15 -26.36
N ALA A 709 4.46 -2.17 -27.05
CA ALA A 709 5.10 -1.47 -28.16
C ALA A 709 6.35 -0.68 -27.72
N ALA A 710 6.33 -0.07 -26.53
CA ALA A 710 7.46 0.67 -25.96
C ALA A 710 8.62 -0.26 -25.58
N GLN A 711 8.36 -1.46 -25.04
CA GLN A 711 9.42 -2.43 -24.76
C GLN A 711 10.14 -2.89 -26.03
N VAL A 712 9.38 -3.19 -27.10
CA VAL A 712 9.96 -3.55 -28.42
C VAL A 712 10.74 -2.38 -29.05
N MET A 713 10.36 -1.14 -28.76
CA MET A 713 11.08 0.06 -29.21
C MET A 713 12.39 0.28 -28.42
N LEU A 714 12.35 0.16 -27.09
CA LEU A 714 13.52 0.38 -26.22
C LEU A 714 14.68 -0.57 -26.55
N GLY A 715 14.38 -1.86 -26.76
CA GLY A 715 15.37 -2.88 -27.16
C GLY A 715 15.86 -2.75 -28.61
N ARG A 716 15.50 -1.66 -29.31
CA ARG A 716 15.94 -1.31 -30.68
C ARG A 716 16.47 0.12 -30.79
N LEU A 717 16.63 0.82 -29.67
CA LEU A 717 17.35 2.10 -29.62
C LEU A 717 18.83 1.87 -29.94
N THR A 718 19.49 2.88 -30.51
CA THR A 718 20.95 2.91 -30.63
C THR A 718 21.60 3.10 -29.27
N ASP A 719 22.82 2.58 -29.10
CA ASP A 719 23.62 2.68 -27.88
C ASP A 719 23.68 4.13 -27.35
N GLU A 720 23.87 5.12 -28.24
CA GLU A 720 23.85 6.56 -27.95
C GLU A 720 22.54 7.04 -27.30
N VAL A 721 21.38 6.61 -27.81
CA VAL A 721 20.07 6.98 -27.26
C VAL A 721 19.74 6.20 -25.99
N GLN A 722 20.30 4.99 -25.82
CA GLN A 722 20.29 4.30 -24.54
C GLN A 722 21.15 5.04 -23.50
N ASP A 723 22.34 5.54 -23.89
CA ASP A 723 23.25 6.30 -23.01
C ASP A 723 22.58 7.59 -22.53
N ASP A 724 21.93 8.33 -23.45
CA ASP A 724 21.14 9.52 -23.15
C ASP A 724 19.94 9.22 -22.25
N LEU A 725 19.16 8.16 -22.54
CA LEU A 725 18.04 7.73 -21.71
C LEU A 725 18.50 7.50 -20.26
N LEU A 726 19.51 6.65 -20.10
CA LEU A 726 20.09 6.29 -18.81
C LEU A 726 20.82 7.45 -18.12
N THR A 727 21.21 8.50 -18.86
CA THR A 727 21.81 9.71 -18.30
C THR A 727 20.79 10.47 -17.46
N VAL A 728 19.57 10.68 -17.96
CA VAL A 728 18.54 11.44 -17.25
C VAL A 728 17.50 10.60 -16.52
N LEU A 729 17.38 9.29 -16.80
CA LEU A 729 16.33 8.41 -16.26
C LEU A 729 16.17 8.51 -14.74
N LEU A 730 17.23 8.29 -13.97
CA LEU A 730 17.15 8.25 -12.51
C LEU A 730 16.82 9.62 -11.86
N PRO A 731 17.51 10.73 -12.16
CA PRO A 731 17.11 12.04 -11.65
C PRO A 731 15.69 12.41 -12.09
N PHE A 732 15.29 12.09 -13.32
CA PHE A 732 13.94 12.34 -13.82
C PHE A 732 12.86 11.53 -13.07
N LEU A 733 13.04 10.22 -12.88
CA LEU A 733 12.08 9.37 -12.17
C LEU A 733 11.99 9.70 -10.68
N ARG A 734 13.08 10.19 -10.05
CA ARG A 734 13.03 10.85 -8.73
C ARG A 734 12.15 12.10 -8.77
N ARG A 735 12.36 12.97 -9.77
CA ARG A 735 11.78 14.31 -9.87
C ARG A 735 10.26 14.33 -10.09
N PHE A 736 9.74 13.40 -10.89
CA PHE A 736 8.32 13.30 -11.25
C PHE A 736 7.58 12.14 -10.56
N ASP A 737 8.17 11.54 -9.51
CA ASP A 737 7.56 10.47 -8.71
C ASP A 737 7.19 9.17 -9.51
N TYR A 738 7.91 8.85 -10.58
CA TYR A 738 7.63 7.69 -11.46
C TYR A 738 8.59 6.49 -11.28
N GLN A 739 9.34 6.40 -10.17
CA GLN A 739 10.33 5.32 -9.93
C GLN A 739 9.83 3.89 -10.17
N SER A 740 8.55 3.60 -9.96
CA SER A 740 7.92 2.30 -10.27
C SER A 740 8.08 1.86 -11.73
N ALA A 741 8.23 2.79 -12.67
CA ALA A 741 8.44 2.49 -14.09
C ALA A 741 9.90 2.13 -14.42
N MET A 742 10.85 2.35 -13.50
CA MET A 742 12.28 2.12 -13.73
C MET A 742 12.56 0.68 -14.16
N HIS A 743 11.91 -0.30 -13.53
CA HIS A 743 12.02 -1.70 -13.94
C HIS A 743 11.54 -1.92 -15.38
N THR A 744 10.31 -1.51 -15.70
CA THR A 744 9.69 -1.71 -17.03
C THR A 744 10.51 -1.08 -18.16
N ILE A 745 11.13 0.07 -17.90
CA ILE A 745 12.01 0.78 -18.84
C ILE A 745 13.34 0.03 -18.99
N LEU A 746 14.01 -0.32 -17.89
CA LEU A 746 15.30 -1.02 -17.94
C LEU A 746 15.17 -2.41 -18.57
N SER A 747 14.10 -3.15 -18.29
CA SER A 747 13.84 -4.45 -18.93
C SER A 747 13.47 -4.32 -20.41
N GLY A 748 12.95 -3.17 -20.84
CA GLY A 748 12.81 -2.84 -22.27
C GLY A 748 14.15 -2.55 -22.95
N VAL A 749 15.05 -1.81 -22.29
CA VAL A 749 16.40 -1.48 -22.82
C VAL A 749 17.31 -2.71 -22.87
N VAL A 750 17.28 -3.53 -21.81
CA VAL A 750 18.18 -4.67 -21.60
C VAL A 750 17.64 -5.97 -22.22
N GLY A 751 16.32 -6.08 -22.40
CA GLY A 751 15.64 -7.21 -23.05
C GLY A 751 15.27 -8.37 -22.11
N ALA A 752 14.40 -9.25 -22.61
CA ALA A 752 13.94 -10.47 -21.94
C ALA A 752 14.97 -11.61 -22.00
N VAL A 753 14.65 -12.75 -21.38
CA VAL A 753 15.29 -14.05 -21.64
C VAL A 753 14.23 -15.11 -21.89
N THR A 754 14.53 -16.08 -22.76
CA THR A 754 13.66 -17.24 -22.98
C THR A 754 13.97 -18.31 -21.94
N VAL A 755 13.02 -18.59 -21.05
CA VAL A 755 13.10 -19.72 -20.12
C VAL A 755 12.25 -20.88 -20.62
N VAL A 756 12.60 -22.10 -20.25
CA VAL A 756 11.67 -23.26 -20.39
C VAL A 756 10.86 -23.39 -19.11
N ASP A 757 9.54 -23.50 -19.22
CA ASP A 757 8.63 -23.62 -18.08
C ASP A 757 8.49 -25.08 -17.56
N GLU A 758 7.70 -25.27 -16.49
CA GLU A 758 7.46 -26.58 -15.88
C GLU A 758 6.73 -27.59 -16.79
N ALA A 759 6.23 -27.15 -17.95
CA ALA A 759 5.60 -27.99 -18.98
C ALA A 759 6.52 -28.24 -20.19
N GLY A 760 7.76 -27.74 -20.17
CA GLY A 760 8.71 -27.86 -21.29
C GLY A 760 8.50 -26.84 -22.41
N ALA A 761 7.70 -25.79 -22.18
CA ALA A 761 7.43 -24.76 -23.19
C ALA A 761 8.41 -23.57 -23.06
N PRO A 762 8.99 -23.07 -24.16
CA PRO A 762 9.80 -21.85 -24.13
C PRO A 762 8.91 -20.61 -23.99
N VAL A 763 9.15 -19.83 -22.94
CA VAL A 763 8.44 -18.60 -22.58
C VAL A 763 9.46 -17.46 -22.45
N GLU A 764 9.26 -16.36 -23.18
CA GLU A 764 10.01 -15.14 -22.87
C GLU A 764 9.48 -14.51 -21.58
N VAL A 765 10.39 -14.28 -20.65
CA VAL A 765 10.13 -13.64 -19.37
C VAL A 765 11.11 -12.49 -19.18
N ASP A 766 10.66 -11.40 -18.55
CA ASP A 766 11.63 -10.50 -17.96
C ASP A 766 12.32 -11.24 -16.80
N LEU A 767 13.65 -11.14 -16.75
CA LEU A 767 14.46 -11.94 -15.84
C LEU A 767 14.18 -11.59 -14.36
N LEU A 768 13.59 -10.42 -14.07
CA LEU A 768 13.19 -10.03 -12.72
C LEU A 768 11.89 -10.71 -12.26
N SER A 769 10.90 -10.86 -13.14
CA SER A 769 9.68 -11.64 -12.86
C SER A 769 9.98 -13.13 -12.67
N ALA A 770 10.91 -13.67 -13.46
CA ALA A 770 11.44 -15.01 -13.25
C ALA A 770 12.16 -15.16 -11.89
N HIS A 771 12.82 -14.10 -11.43
CA HIS A 771 13.55 -14.04 -10.17
C HIS A 771 12.64 -13.80 -8.94
N ARG A 772 11.56 -13.02 -9.08
CA ARG A 772 10.53 -12.78 -8.04
C ARG A 772 9.88 -14.08 -7.55
N ALA A 773 9.77 -15.09 -8.41
CA ALA A 773 9.27 -16.42 -8.05
C ALA A 773 10.29 -17.27 -7.26
N ALA A 774 11.56 -16.88 -7.22
CA ALA A 774 12.65 -17.63 -6.59
C ALA A 774 13.15 -17.01 -5.26
N ILE A 775 13.04 -15.69 -5.08
CA ILE A 775 13.51 -14.98 -3.88
C ILE A 775 12.40 -14.13 -3.26
N LEU A 776 11.80 -14.67 -2.19
CA LEU A 776 10.69 -14.06 -1.45
C LEU A 776 11.13 -13.15 -0.28
N GLU A 777 12.43 -12.88 -0.13
CA GLU A 777 13.00 -12.26 1.09
C GLU A 777 13.65 -10.88 0.90
N PHE A 778 13.99 -10.44 -0.33
CA PHE A 778 14.76 -9.19 -0.53
C PHE A 778 14.07 -8.16 -1.42
N LYS A 779 13.41 -7.22 -0.75
CA LYS A 779 12.55 -6.21 -1.37
C LYS A 779 13.25 -4.87 -1.62
N GLU A 780 14.37 -4.92 -2.34
CA GLU A 780 15.06 -3.70 -2.81
C GLU A 780 15.18 -3.74 -4.33
N GLU A 781 14.28 -3.03 -5.01
CA GLU A 781 14.19 -2.98 -6.48
C GLU A 781 15.53 -2.63 -7.14
N ILE A 782 16.30 -1.75 -6.51
CA ILE A 782 17.64 -1.30 -6.93
C ILE A 782 18.64 -2.46 -6.96
N VAL A 783 18.64 -3.32 -5.93
CA VAL A 783 19.56 -4.49 -5.82
C VAL A 783 19.13 -5.60 -6.78
N ALA A 784 17.82 -5.84 -6.89
CA ALA A 784 17.29 -6.86 -7.80
C ALA A 784 17.52 -6.46 -9.28
N ILE A 785 17.51 -5.17 -9.61
CA ILE A 785 17.88 -4.62 -10.93
C ILE A 785 19.40 -4.74 -11.20
N GLN A 786 20.27 -4.61 -10.18
CA GLN A 786 21.71 -4.88 -10.34
C GLN A 786 21.97 -6.32 -10.74
N LEU A 787 21.36 -7.26 -10.00
CA LEU A 787 21.43 -8.69 -10.30
C LEU A 787 20.85 -9.01 -11.68
N PHE A 788 19.74 -8.38 -12.07
CA PHE A 788 19.13 -8.55 -13.39
C PHE A 788 20.11 -8.30 -14.55
N VAL A 789 20.81 -7.15 -14.59
CA VAL A 789 21.74 -6.83 -15.69
C VAL A 789 22.99 -7.71 -15.64
N ALA A 790 23.51 -8.00 -14.45
CA ALA A 790 24.68 -8.86 -14.26
C ALA A 790 24.40 -10.31 -14.67
N ILE A 791 23.26 -10.88 -14.26
CA ILE A 791 22.84 -12.24 -14.60
C ILE A 791 22.54 -12.36 -16.09
N LYS A 792 21.87 -11.38 -16.73
CA LYS A 792 21.63 -11.45 -18.18
C LYS A 792 22.94 -11.44 -18.98
N ARG A 793 23.86 -10.51 -18.67
CA ARG A 793 25.21 -10.47 -19.29
C ARG A 793 26.04 -11.72 -18.98
N ALA A 794 25.79 -12.41 -17.85
CA ALA A 794 26.40 -13.70 -17.56
C ALA A 794 25.78 -14.84 -18.40
N MET A 795 24.45 -14.91 -18.53
CA MET A 795 23.76 -15.90 -19.37
C MET A 795 24.16 -15.78 -20.84
N GLU A 796 24.21 -14.56 -21.39
CA GLU A 796 24.65 -14.29 -22.75
C GLU A 796 26.10 -14.73 -23.02
N ARG A 797 26.95 -14.71 -21.98
CA ARG A 797 28.35 -15.18 -22.04
C ARG A 797 28.50 -16.70 -21.79
N LEU A 798 27.58 -17.31 -21.04
CA LEU A 798 27.63 -18.74 -20.68
C LEU A 798 26.95 -19.64 -21.72
N PHE A 799 25.82 -19.19 -22.28
CA PHE A 799 24.97 -19.96 -23.20
C PHE A 799 24.92 -19.36 -24.61
N GLY A 800 25.31 -18.09 -24.77
CA GLY A 800 25.24 -17.32 -26.01
C GLY A 800 24.09 -16.30 -26.02
N PRO A 801 24.18 -15.23 -26.83
CA PRO A 801 23.10 -14.26 -26.97
C PRO A 801 21.81 -14.91 -27.50
N GLY A 802 20.68 -14.70 -26.81
CA GLY A 802 19.38 -15.25 -27.19
C GLY A 802 19.22 -16.75 -26.94
N ALA A 803 20.07 -17.37 -26.12
CA ALA A 803 19.92 -18.77 -25.72
C ALA A 803 18.65 -19.01 -24.89
N VAL A 804 17.98 -20.13 -25.14
CA VAL A 804 16.90 -20.66 -24.30
C VAL A 804 17.51 -21.42 -23.12
N VAL A 805 17.05 -21.13 -21.90
CA VAL A 805 17.64 -21.68 -20.66
C VAL A 805 16.57 -22.35 -19.79
N GLU A 806 16.83 -23.56 -19.32
CA GLU A 806 15.90 -24.26 -18.40
C GLU A 806 15.69 -23.44 -17.12
N ARG A 807 14.46 -23.35 -16.60
CA ARG A 807 14.17 -22.54 -15.39
C ARG A 807 14.96 -22.99 -14.15
N GLU A 808 15.34 -24.26 -14.07
CA GLU A 808 16.25 -24.80 -13.05
C GLU A 808 17.70 -24.32 -13.24
N GLN A 809 18.15 -24.14 -14.50
CA GLN A 809 19.46 -23.59 -14.81
C GLN A 809 19.50 -22.07 -14.54
N LEU A 810 18.39 -21.35 -14.71
CA LEU A 810 18.25 -19.97 -14.25
C LEU A 810 18.36 -19.87 -12.71
N ALA A 811 17.73 -20.79 -11.98
CA ALA A 811 17.87 -20.89 -10.53
C ALA A 811 19.32 -21.23 -10.11
N PHE A 812 20.03 -22.07 -10.87
CA PHE A 812 21.45 -22.35 -10.65
C PHE A 812 22.34 -21.12 -10.89
N VAL A 813 22.17 -20.39 -12.01
CA VAL A 813 22.98 -19.20 -12.32
C VAL A 813 22.73 -18.06 -11.34
N SER A 814 21.47 -17.83 -10.94
CA SER A 814 21.14 -16.83 -9.92
C SER A 814 21.61 -17.25 -8.52
N GLY A 815 21.46 -18.53 -8.14
CA GLY A 815 21.95 -19.07 -6.87
C GLY A 815 23.48 -19.07 -6.74
N VAL A 816 24.23 -19.19 -7.85
CA VAL A 816 25.69 -19.04 -7.88
C VAL A 816 26.12 -17.56 -7.81
N ALA A 817 25.27 -16.62 -8.24
CA ALA A 817 25.53 -15.19 -8.17
C ALA A 817 25.20 -14.55 -6.81
N ILE A 818 24.45 -15.23 -5.94
CA ILE A 818 23.86 -14.64 -4.72
C ILE A 818 24.37 -15.33 -3.45
N PRO A 819 25.38 -14.77 -2.76
CA PRO A 819 25.52 -15.01 -1.32
C PRO A 819 24.34 -14.33 -0.60
N CYS A 820 23.69 -15.06 0.31
CA CYS A 820 22.47 -14.65 0.99
C CYS A 820 22.53 -13.23 1.57
N ALA A 821 21.58 -12.36 1.20
CA ALA A 821 21.46 -11.02 1.78
C ALA A 821 20.87 -11.00 3.21
N GLY A 822 20.50 -12.17 3.74
CA GLY A 822 20.01 -12.35 5.11
C GLY A 822 21.14 -12.36 6.14
N ASP A 823 21.14 -11.32 6.99
CA ASP A 823 21.80 -11.27 8.31
C ASP A 823 23.28 -11.65 8.41
N VAL A 824 24.03 -11.46 7.31
CA VAL A 824 25.46 -11.17 7.39
C VAL A 824 25.66 -9.66 7.29
N PRO A 825 25.86 -8.94 8.43
CA PRO A 825 26.69 -7.73 8.38
C PRO A 825 28.00 -8.11 7.68
N ALA A 826 28.24 -7.56 6.48
CA ALA A 826 29.39 -7.88 5.62
C ALA A 826 30.69 -7.30 6.19
N HIS A 827 31.14 -7.86 7.31
CA HIS A 827 32.04 -7.22 8.26
C HIS A 827 33.53 -7.28 7.88
N PHE A 828 33.90 -7.63 6.64
CA PHE A 828 34.99 -8.58 6.51
C PHE A 828 35.99 -8.47 5.34
N LEU A 829 35.90 -7.51 4.40
CA LEU A 829 37.08 -7.10 3.59
C LEU A 829 37.06 -5.62 3.21
N GLY A 830 38.26 -5.04 3.22
CA GLY A 830 38.90 -4.61 1.98
C GLY A 830 40.30 -5.24 1.91
N ILE A 831 40.82 -5.46 0.70
CA ILE A 831 42.26 -5.67 0.41
C ILE A 831 42.60 -4.77 -0.80
N SER A 832 43.84 -4.30 -0.90
CA SER A 832 44.22 -3.13 -1.72
C SER A 832 44.68 -3.45 -3.16
N PRO A 833 44.67 -2.46 -4.10
CA PRO A 833 44.87 -2.68 -5.54
C PRO A 833 46.22 -3.21 -6.07
N ALA A 834 47.12 -3.72 -5.21
CA ALA A 834 48.45 -4.17 -5.62
C ALA A 834 48.50 -5.59 -6.22
N GLU A 835 47.44 -6.38 -6.07
CA GLU A 835 47.43 -7.82 -6.37
C GLU A 835 46.91 -8.16 -7.79
N LEU A 836 47.02 -7.20 -8.73
CA LEU A 836 46.15 -7.07 -9.92
C LEU A 836 46.90 -6.77 -11.28
N GLY A 837 47.86 -7.61 -11.74
CA GLY A 837 48.66 -7.45 -13.01
C GLY A 837 48.45 -8.22 -14.37
N ALA A 838 48.06 -9.53 -14.53
CA ALA A 838 48.18 -10.28 -15.85
C ALA A 838 47.21 -11.48 -16.32
N GLY A 839 45.90 -11.32 -16.62
CA GLY A 839 44.87 -12.36 -17.00
C GLY A 839 44.52 -13.42 -15.92
N GLY A 840 43.41 -14.18 -15.80
CA GLY A 840 42.19 -14.54 -16.59
C GLY A 840 42.17 -16.00 -17.17
N LEU A 841 41.30 -17.00 -16.86
CA LEU A 841 41.51 -18.00 -15.77
C LEU A 841 40.99 -19.54 -15.86
N VAL A 842 39.72 -19.97 -16.12
CA VAL A 842 39.09 -21.39 -16.18
C VAL A 842 38.69 -22.23 -14.90
N HIS A 843 37.38 -22.56 -14.65
CA HIS A 843 36.65 -23.31 -13.53
C HIS A 843 35.46 -22.54 -12.82
N SER A 844 35.08 -22.80 -11.53
CA SER A 844 34.63 -21.89 -10.43
C SER A 844 34.29 -22.69 -9.14
N ARG A 845 34.65 -22.21 -7.93
CA ARG A 845 34.35 -22.87 -6.63
C ARG A 845 34.54 -21.93 -5.44
N ALA A 846 33.69 -22.02 -4.41
CA ALA A 846 33.84 -21.28 -3.15
C ALA A 846 34.93 -21.91 -2.24
N ILE A 847 35.75 -21.07 -1.61
CA ILE A 847 36.82 -21.50 -0.68
C ILE A 847 36.53 -20.91 0.71
N GLY A 848 35.67 -21.59 1.46
CA GLY A 848 35.12 -21.12 2.73
C GLY A 848 34.31 -19.82 2.58
N ASN A 849 33.98 -19.18 3.71
CA ASN A 849 33.12 -17.99 3.76
C ASN A 849 33.79 -16.71 3.18
N SER A 850 34.79 -16.82 2.30
CA SER A 850 35.71 -15.71 1.95
C SER A 850 35.81 -15.35 0.48
N ALA A 851 35.92 -16.33 -0.44
CA ALA A 851 36.28 -16.05 -1.82
C ALA A 851 35.58 -16.97 -2.84
N LEU A 852 35.31 -16.39 -4.00
CA LEU A 852 34.88 -17.04 -5.23
C LEU A 852 35.90 -16.68 -6.32
N ILE A 853 35.99 -17.52 -7.35
CA ILE A 853 36.97 -17.42 -8.42
C ILE A 853 36.14 -17.56 -9.70
N VAL A 854 36.17 -16.55 -10.60
CA VAL A 854 35.35 -16.45 -11.86
C VAL A 854 36.25 -16.33 -13.11
N VAL A 855 36.04 -17.15 -14.14
CA VAL A 855 37.14 -18.05 -14.57
C VAL A 855 37.25 -18.13 -16.11
N ASP A 856 37.92 -17.16 -16.78
CA ASP A 856 37.99 -17.00 -18.27
C ASP A 856 38.77 -18.06 -19.06
N LYS A 857 38.25 -18.45 -20.24
CA LYS A 857 38.78 -19.51 -21.12
C LYS A 857 39.61 -19.01 -22.31
N ALA A 858 39.56 -17.72 -22.64
CA ALA A 858 40.29 -17.17 -23.79
C ALA A 858 41.76 -16.85 -23.48
N SER A 859 42.14 -16.64 -22.19
CA SER A 859 43.48 -16.14 -21.84
C SER A 859 44.33 -16.95 -20.82
N GLY A 860 43.76 -17.86 -20.02
CA GLY A 860 44.44 -18.89 -19.19
C GLY A 860 45.40 -18.50 -18.02
N ARG A 861 45.00 -17.70 -17.01
CA ARG A 861 45.74 -17.34 -15.76
C ARG A 861 44.85 -17.19 -14.46
N ALA A 862 44.63 -16.01 -13.84
CA ALA A 862 43.86 -15.80 -12.57
C ALA A 862 42.96 -14.52 -12.45
N VAL A 863 41.77 -14.59 -11.83
CA VAL A 863 40.80 -13.52 -11.44
C VAL A 863 40.09 -13.93 -10.13
N ARG A 864 40.08 -13.10 -9.07
CA ARG A 864 39.56 -13.45 -7.73
C ARG A 864 38.44 -12.49 -7.29
N VAL A 865 37.28 -13.05 -6.95
CA VAL A 865 36.12 -12.30 -6.40
C VAL A 865 36.07 -12.56 -4.89
N ASP A 866 36.59 -11.64 -4.11
CA ASP A 866 36.74 -11.81 -2.65
C ASP A 866 35.44 -11.38 -1.93
N VAL A 867 34.62 -12.38 -1.57
CA VAL A 867 33.18 -12.26 -1.20
C VAL A 867 32.93 -11.61 0.16
N LYS A 868 33.86 -11.74 1.12
CA LYS A 868 33.76 -11.13 2.46
C LYS A 868 33.61 -9.59 2.45
N THR A 869 33.83 -8.92 1.31
CA THR A 869 33.73 -7.47 1.10
C THR A 869 32.32 -6.92 1.22
N GLY A 870 31.36 -7.56 0.55
CA GLY A 870 30.12 -6.90 0.12
C GLY A 870 30.39 -5.63 -0.72
N VAL A 871 31.19 -5.73 -1.80
CA VAL A 871 31.39 -4.61 -2.75
C VAL A 871 30.07 -4.28 -3.46
N LEU A 872 29.37 -3.28 -2.94
CA LEU A 872 28.63 -2.35 -3.78
C LEU A 872 29.67 -1.59 -4.64
N PRO A 873 29.35 -1.17 -5.88
CA PRO A 873 30.30 -0.53 -6.80
C PRO A 873 31.24 0.47 -6.12
N HIS A 874 32.53 0.41 -6.49
CA HIS A 874 33.69 0.93 -5.74
C HIS A 874 33.68 2.47 -5.51
N ASP A 875 32.79 2.91 -4.64
CA ASP A 875 32.53 4.32 -4.37
C ASP A 875 32.84 4.69 -2.91
N PRO A 876 33.67 5.73 -2.66
CA PRO A 876 34.00 6.18 -1.31
C PRO A 876 32.80 6.66 -0.49
N GLU A 877 31.81 7.28 -1.14
CA GLU A 877 30.62 7.79 -0.46
C GLU A 877 29.69 6.67 -0.03
N LEU A 878 29.38 5.75 -0.95
CA LEU A 878 28.57 4.56 -0.73
C LEU A 878 29.16 3.69 0.39
N THR A 879 30.49 3.55 0.43
CA THR A 879 31.24 2.86 1.50
C THR A 879 31.09 3.55 2.86
N LYS A 880 31.16 4.90 2.90
CA LYS A 880 30.93 5.71 4.11
C LYS A 880 29.48 5.59 4.60
N LEU A 881 28.50 5.70 3.69
CA LEU A 881 27.07 5.61 3.97
C LEU A 881 26.66 4.21 4.45
N ARG A 882 27.21 3.15 3.85
CA ARG A 882 27.11 1.75 4.34
C ARG A 882 27.50 1.66 5.83
N GLY A 883 28.53 2.42 6.23
CA GLY A 883 29.03 2.53 7.59
C GLY A 883 28.10 3.23 8.61
N LEU A 884 27.09 3.98 8.13
CA LEU A 884 26.07 4.68 8.93
C LEU A 884 24.75 3.91 8.90
N VAL A 885 24.24 3.65 7.69
CA VAL A 885 22.93 3.06 7.38
C VAL A 885 22.85 1.60 7.82
N ILE A 886 23.70 0.71 7.28
CA ILE A 886 23.61 -0.73 7.55
C ILE A 886 24.02 -1.03 9.01
N ASN A 887 25.05 -0.36 9.52
CA ASN A 887 25.55 -0.57 10.88
C ASN A 887 24.76 0.17 11.98
N ARG A 888 23.61 0.79 11.65
CA ARG A 888 22.69 1.49 12.57
C ARG A 888 23.38 2.34 13.64
N LYS A 889 24.38 3.14 13.26
CA LYS A 889 25.11 4.00 14.22
C LYS A 889 24.20 5.14 14.70
N ARG A 890 24.23 5.42 16.01
CA ARG A 890 23.53 6.58 16.60
C ARG A 890 23.98 7.86 15.87
N GLY A 891 23.04 8.54 15.23
CA GLY A 891 23.29 9.77 14.47
C GLY A 891 23.06 9.65 12.95
N CYS A 892 22.85 8.45 12.40
CA CYS A 892 22.33 8.30 11.04
C CYS A 892 20.92 8.90 10.94
N ASP A 893 20.64 9.67 9.88
CA ASP A 893 19.31 10.27 9.64
C ASP A 893 18.68 9.86 8.30
N GLY A 894 17.45 10.30 8.06
CA GLY A 894 16.72 10.03 6.81
C GLY A 894 17.35 10.61 5.53
N ARG A 895 18.34 11.51 5.60
CA ARG A 895 19.16 11.93 4.45
C ARG A 895 20.19 10.86 4.12
N ASP A 896 20.98 10.41 5.11
CA ASP A 896 21.95 9.31 4.92
C ASP A 896 21.26 8.07 4.30
N HIS A 897 20.08 7.73 4.83
CA HIS A 897 19.32 6.55 4.44
C HIS A 897 18.57 6.70 3.10
N ARG A 898 18.45 7.91 2.55
CA ARG A 898 18.10 8.15 1.13
C ARG A 898 19.36 8.07 0.28
N ARG A 899 20.38 8.85 0.64
CA ARG A 899 21.64 8.99 -0.10
C ARG A 899 22.32 7.67 -0.42
N PHE A 900 22.31 6.70 0.49
CA PHE A 900 22.83 5.36 0.25
C PHE A 900 22.22 4.69 -1.00
N PHE A 901 20.90 4.67 -1.10
CA PHE A 901 20.20 4.11 -2.27
C PHE A 901 20.30 5.01 -3.49
N ASP A 902 20.36 6.32 -3.27
CA ASP A 902 20.46 7.27 -4.37
C ASP A 902 21.83 7.15 -5.08
N ARG A 903 22.93 7.02 -4.33
CA ARG A 903 24.27 6.73 -4.84
C ARG A 903 24.36 5.35 -5.48
N LEU A 904 23.72 4.34 -4.88
CA LEU A 904 23.65 2.98 -5.43
C LEU A 904 22.95 2.96 -6.80
N GLY A 905 21.87 3.73 -6.97
CA GLY A 905 21.16 3.90 -8.23
C GLY A 905 21.98 4.61 -9.31
N GLU A 906 22.72 5.66 -8.93
CA GLU A 906 23.58 6.41 -9.87
C GLU A 906 24.60 5.49 -10.56
N LEU A 907 25.23 4.60 -9.79
CA LEU A 907 26.24 3.65 -10.28
C LEU A 907 25.61 2.54 -11.16
N ILE A 908 24.35 2.16 -10.96
CA ILE A 908 23.63 1.28 -11.92
C ILE A 908 23.52 1.95 -13.27
N CYS A 909 23.07 3.21 -13.29
CA CYS A 909 22.88 3.92 -14.55
C CYS A 909 24.21 4.07 -15.29
N GLN A 910 25.31 4.35 -14.58
CA GLN A 910 26.66 4.37 -15.16
C GLN A 910 27.08 2.98 -15.70
N TYR A 911 26.77 1.89 -15.00
CA TYR A 911 27.08 0.52 -15.45
C TYR A 911 26.30 0.05 -16.68
N VAL A 912 25.00 0.37 -16.77
CA VAL A 912 24.18 -0.01 -17.93
C VAL A 912 24.64 0.74 -19.18
N ARG A 913 24.93 2.06 -19.03
CA ARG A 913 25.47 2.96 -20.05
C ARG A 913 26.75 2.40 -20.72
N ARG A 914 27.87 2.46 -20.00
CA ARG A 914 29.21 2.29 -20.59
C ARG A 914 29.89 0.97 -20.24
N GLY A 915 29.34 0.23 -19.27
CA GLY A 915 30.10 -0.75 -18.50
C GLY A 915 31.01 0.00 -17.52
N ASP A 916 30.61 0.06 -16.26
CA ASP A 916 31.29 0.86 -15.24
C ASP A 916 32.44 0.07 -14.60
N GLU A 917 33.64 0.64 -14.63
CA GLU A 917 34.86 0.08 -14.04
C GLU A 917 34.77 -0.05 -12.51
N ASN A 918 33.88 0.69 -11.84
CA ASN A 918 33.59 0.52 -10.41
C ASN A 918 32.94 -0.85 -10.09
N PHE A 919 32.51 -1.62 -11.11
CA PHE A 919 32.15 -3.04 -11.02
C PHE A 919 33.30 -3.92 -11.55
N GLU A 920 34.49 -3.79 -10.96
CA GLU A 920 35.73 -4.39 -11.50
C GLU A 920 35.79 -5.93 -11.37
N LEU A 921 36.07 -6.62 -12.48
CA LEU A 921 36.39 -8.05 -12.49
C LEU A 921 37.89 -8.26 -12.25
N PHE A 922 38.29 -8.21 -10.98
CA PHE A 922 39.67 -8.31 -10.48
C PHE A 922 40.47 -9.51 -11.02
N GLY A 923 41.15 -9.32 -12.13
CA GLY A 923 42.46 -9.95 -12.30
C GLY A 923 43.55 -9.01 -11.78
N PRO A 924 44.83 -9.32 -12.04
CA PRO A 924 45.32 -10.71 -12.15
C PRO A 924 46.75 -11.01 -11.58
N ALA A 925 47.04 -12.15 -10.96
CA ALA A 925 48.41 -12.51 -10.50
C ALA A 925 48.77 -14.02 -10.68
N PRO A 926 50.06 -14.40 -10.86
CA PRO A 926 50.45 -15.80 -11.10
C PRO A 926 50.43 -16.66 -9.82
N LEU A 927 49.83 -17.85 -9.88
CA LEU A 927 49.73 -18.81 -8.77
C LEU A 927 50.87 -19.85 -8.77
N ASP A 928 51.37 -20.21 -7.59
CA ASP A 928 52.25 -21.38 -7.41
C ASP A 928 51.43 -22.69 -7.40
N TRP A 929 51.57 -23.46 -8.49
CA TRP A 929 50.86 -24.72 -8.69
C TRP A 929 51.45 -25.92 -7.93
N ALA A 930 52.61 -25.80 -7.30
CA ALA A 930 53.18 -26.83 -6.42
C ALA A 930 52.67 -26.65 -4.98
N GLU A 931 52.72 -25.42 -4.45
CA GLU A 931 52.18 -25.09 -3.13
C GLU A 931 50.66 -25.29 -3.09
N TYR A 932 49.94 -24.89 -4.15
CA TYR A 932 48.49 -25.07 -4.23
C TYR A 932 48.09 -26.55 -4.27
N ARG A 933 48.86 -27.43 -4.93
CA ARG A 933 48.64 -28.90 -4.89
C ARG A 933 48.89 -29.49 -3.51
N ALA A 934 49.90 -29.02 -2.78
CA ALA A 934 50.16 -29.47 -1.41
C ALA A 934 49.00 -29.10 -0.46
N LYS A 935 48.38 -27.93 -0.66
CA LYS A 935 47.23 -27.43 0.11
C LYS A 935 45.88 -28.03 -0.32
N LEU A 936 45.76 -28.56 -1.53
CA LEU A 936 44.51 -29.12 -2.09
C LEU A 936 44.23 -30.59 -1.73
N ASN A 937 45.06 -31.24 -0.91
CA ASN A 937 44.96 -32.68 -0.61
C ASN A 937 43.82 -33.04 0.38
N TYR A 938 42.58 -32.70 0.01
CA TYR A 938 41.38 -33.38 0.51
C TYR A 938 41.19 -34.71 -0.24
N ALA A 939 40.66 -35.73 0.46
CA ALA A 939 40.82 -37.13 0.08
C ALA A 939 40.12 -37.55 -1.24
N PRO A 940 40.64 -38.57 -1.97
CA PRO A 940 40.12 -39.00 -3.28
C PRO A 940 38.66 -39.45 -3.35
N ALA A 941 38.02 -39.76 -2.22
CA ALA A 941 36.73 -40.47 -2.16
C ALA A 941 35.55 -39.74 -2.85
N LYS A 942 35.56 -38.40 -2.94
CA LYS A 942 34.38 -37.61 -3.35
C LYS A 942 34.25 -37.30 -4.86
N ARG A 943 35.12 -37.86 -5.73
CA ARG A 943 34.98 -37.66 -7.19
C ARG A 943 33.75 -38.38 -7.76
N ASN A 944 33.46 -39.59 -7.31
CA ASN A 944 32.36 -40.39 -7.86
C ASN A 944 30.98 -39.85 -7.45
N GLU A 945 30.83 -39.28 -6.24
CA GLU A 945 29.58 -38.65 -5.79
C GLU A 945 29.10 -37.54 -6.73
N PHE A 946 30.03 -36.71 -7.25
CA PHE A 946 29.70 -35.62 -8.17
C PHE A 946 29.20 -36.15 -9.52
N VAL A 947 29.87 -37.17 -10.07
CA VAL A 947 29.45 -37.87 -11.29
C VAL A 947 28.06 -38.51 -11.11
N HIS A 948 27.83 -39.22 -9.99
CA HIS A 948 26.53 -39.82 -9.68
C HIS A 948 25.43 -38.77 -9.49
N HIS A 949 25.72 -37.60 -8.90
CA HIS A 949 24.75 -36.51 -8.79
C HIS A 949 24.31 -35.99 -10.16
N LEU A 950 25.25 -35.82 -11.10
CA LEU A 950 24.94 -35.39 -12.47
C LEU A 950 24.08 -36.44 -13.23
N VAL A 951 24.36 -37.75 -13.07
CA VAL A 951 23.47 -38.79 -13.61
C VAL A 951 22.05 -38.68 -13.03
N ARG A 952 21.95 -38.47 -11.72
CA ARG A 952 20.68 -38.45 -10.98
C ARG A 952 19.77 -37.26 -11.32
N GLN A 953 20.33 -36.19 -11.88
CA GLN A 953 19.60 -35.02 -12.39
C GLN A 953 19.39 -35.07 -13.91
N GLN A 954 19.69 -36.19 -14.58
CA GLN A 954 19.63 -36.39 -16.04
C GLN A 954 20.17 -35.18 -16.86
N VAL A 955 21.31 -34.62 -16.44
CA VAL A 955 21.87 -33.42 -17.09
C VAL A 955 22.15 -33.66 -18.58
N SER A 956 21.83 -32.67 -19.42
CA SER A 956 21.86 -32.84 -20.87
C SER A 956 23.28 -33.11 -21.42
N PRO A 957 23.42 -33.87 -22.53
CA PRO A 957 24.72 -34.15 -23.14
C PRO A 957 25.53 -32.90 -23.51
N GLY A 958 24.87 -31.79 -23.84
CA GLY A 958 25.52 -30.51 -24.08
C GLY A 958 26.19 -29.93 -22.83
N LEU A 959 25.53 -30.03 -21.67
CA LEU A 959 26.10 -29.62 -20.38
C LEU A 959 27.24 -30.55 -19.94
N ILE A 960 27.13 -31.85 -20.21
CA ILE A 960 28.21 -32.83 -19.96
C ILE A 960 29.45 -32.48 -20.79
N SER A 961 29.31 -32.25 -22.09
CA SER A 961 30.43 -31.91 -22.96
C SER A 961 31.06 -30.55 -22.61
N ALA A 962 30.24 -29.59 -22.18
CA ALA A 962 30.72 -28.31 -21.64
C ALA A 962 31.63 -28.50 -20.40
N LEU A 963 31.23 -29.33 -19.43
CA LEU A 963 32.01 -29.63 -18.21
C LEU A 963 33.37 -30.27 -18.52
N VAL A 964 33.44 -31.09 -19.57
CA VAL A 964 34.67 -31.78 -20.00
C VAL A 964 35.58 -30.82 -20.76
N THR A 965 35.01 -30.01 -21.65
CA THR A 965 35.73 -28.91 -22.31
C THR A 965 36.17 -27.82 -21.32
N LEU A 966 35.70 -27.86 -20.07
CA LEU A 966 36.15 -27.01 -18.94
C LEU A 966 37.12 -27.73 -17.99
N GLY A 967 37.49 -28.98 -18.25
CA GLY A 967 38.44 -29.77 -17.44
C GLY A 967 37.93 -30.18 -16.05
N VAL A 968 36.62 -30.06 -15.79
CA VAL A 968 35.98 -30.49 -14.54
C VAL A 968 35.77 -32.01 -14.53
N LEU A 969 35.53 -32.56 -15.72
CA LEU A 969 35.55 -33.99 -16.05
C LEU A 969 36.65 -34.22 -17.10
N ASP A 970 37.15 -35.45 -17.21
CA ASP A 970 38.02 -35.84 -18.33
C ASP A 970 37.21 -36.49 -19.49
N PRO A 971 37.77 -36.65 -20.71
CA PRO A 971 37.03 -37.23 -21.85
C PRO A 971 36.62 -38.71 -21.68
N GLU A 972 37.24 -39.45 -20.76
CA GLU A 972 36.81 -40.80 -20.41
C GLU A 972 35.58 -40.75 -19.50
N GLN A 973 35.52 -39.75 -18.62
CA GLN A 973 34.35 -39.41 -17.80
C GLN A 973 33.21 -38.81 -18.63
N GLU A 974 33.49 -38.03 -19.68
CA GLU A 974 32.49 -37.57 -20.66
C GLU A 974 31.71 -38.77 -21.24
N THR A 975 32.47 -39.75 -21.71
CA THR A 975 31.96 -40.94 -22.39
C THR A 975 31.16 -41.80 -21.40
N ARG A 976 31.65 -41.97 -20.16
CA ARG A 976 30.93 -42.69 -19.11
C ARG A 976 29.67 -41.95 -18.63
N LEU A 977 29.70 -40.64 -18.47
CA LEU A 977 28.57 -39.87 -17.93
C LEU A 977 27.44 -39.77 -18.95
N ASN A 978 27.74 -39.50 -20.22
CA ASN A 978 26.75 -39.54 -21.31
C ASN A 978 26.12 -40.94 -21.44
N ALA A 979 26.92 -42.01 -21.36
CA ALA A 979 26.41 -43.38 -21.38
C ALA A 979 25.56 -43.73 -20.15
N ALA A 980 25.90 -43.23 -18.96
CA ALA A 980 25.15 -43.46 -17.72
C ALA A 980 23.80 -42.72 -17.70
N VAL A 981 23.76 -41.48 -18.20
CA VAL A 981 22.49 -40.74 -18.38
C VAL A 981 21.63 -41.46 -19.42
N ALA A 982 22.17 -41.80 -20.59
CA ALA A 982 21.42 -42.53 -21.63
C ALA A 982 20.96 -43.95 -21.21
N ALA A 983 21.64 -44.58 -20.26
CA ALA A 983 21.20 -45.86 -19.67
C ALA A 983 20.13 -45.71 -18.58
N SER A 984 19.97 -44.52 -17.99
CA SER A 984 19.02 -44.27 -16.90
C SER A 984 17.55 -44.26 -17.36
N ASP A 985 17.28 -44.03 -18.65
CA ASP A 985 15.94 -44.09 -19.26
C ASP A 985 15.28 -45.49 -19.20
N GLY A 986 16.02 -46.54 -18.85
CA GLY A 986 15.55 -47.93 -18.86
C GLY A 986 15.53 -48.67 -17.52
N ALA A 987 16.15 -48.14 -16.46
CA ALA A 987 16.34 -48.90 -15.22
C ALA A 987 16.43 -48.02 -13.96
N ALA A 988 15.42 -48.13 -13.09
CA ALA A 988 15.53 -47.69 -11.71
C ALA A 988 16.24 -48.78 -10.88
N VAL A 989 17.33 -48.45 -10.18
CA VAL A 989 17.86 -49.24 -9.06
C VAL A 989 18.76 -48.40 -8.14
N THR A 990 18.93 -48.89 -6.91
CA THR A 990 19.83 -48.40 -5.85
C THR A 990 21.32 -48.59 -6.23
N GLU A 991 22.37 -48.17 -5.51
CA GLU A 991 22.63 -48.05 -4.07
C GLU A 991 23.60 -46.88 -3.76
N ALA A 992 23.96 -46.70 -2.48
CA ALA A 992 25.00 -45.77 -2.04
C ALA A 992 26.27 -46.53 -1.59
N PRO A 993 27.48 -46.00 -1.82
CA PRO A 993 28.74 -46.66 -1.45
C PRO A 993 28.95 -46.74 0.07
N SER A 994 29.77 -47.70 0.50
CA SER A 994 29.83 -48.20 1.87
C SER A 994 30.47 -47.27 2.91
N GLN A 995 29.83 -47.18 4.08
CA GLN A 995 30.44 -46.76 5.36
C GLN A 995 30.09 -47.72 6.52
N LEU A 996 29.52 -48.90 6.23
CA LEU A 996 28.77 -49.73 7.21
C LEU A 996 29.13 -51.23 7.18
N GLU A 997 30.24 -51.63 6.56
CA GLU A 997 30.67 -53.04 6.51
C GLU A 997 30.93 -53.60 7.92
N GLY A 998 30.51 -54.84 8.17
CA GLY A 998 30.72 -55.53 9.44
C GLY A 998 29.85 -55.05 10.62
N LEU A 999 28.79 -54.28 10.37
CA LEU A 999 27.81 -53.96 11.43
C LEU A 999 26.88 -55.12 11.76
N GLU A 1000 26.53 -55.97 10.79
CA GLU A 1000 25.48 -57.00 10.94
C GLU A 1000 25.72 -57.97 12.10
N ASP A 1001 26.98 -58.31 12.38
CA ASP A 1001 27.41 -59.19 13.48
C ASP A 1001 27.31 -58.55 14.88
N LEU A 1002 27.00 -57.25 14.99
CA LEU A 1002 26.91 -56.52 16.27
C LEU A 1002 25.46 -56.42 16.79
N PRO A 1003 25.24 -56.41 18.13
CA PRO A 1003 23.94 -56.11 18.73
C PRO A 1003 23.39 -54.74 18.30
N LEU A 1004 22.06 -54.63 18.18
CA LEU A 1004 21.39 -53.44 17.66
C LEU A 1004 21.79 -52.11 18.36
N PRO A 1005 21.93 -52.03 19.70
CA PRO A 1005 22.38 -50.82 20.38
C PRO A 1005 23.78 -50.38 19.96
N GLU A 1006 24.69 -51.33 19.76
CA GLU A 1006 26.08 -51.03 19.38
C GLU A 1006 26.17 -50.67 17.89
N ARG A 1007 25.36 -51.29 17.01
CA ARG A 1007 25.20 -50.84 15.62
C ARG A 1007 24.78 -49.37 15.56
N VAL A 1008 23.75 -49.00 16.31
CA VAL A 1008 23.25 -47.61 16.37
C VAL A 1008 24.29 -46.67 16.94
N ARG A 1009 24.92 -47.02 18.09
CA ARG A 1009 25.94 -46.20 18.73
C ARG A 1009 27.09 -45.90 17.76
N ARG A 1010 27.53 -46.91 17.01
CA ARG A 1010 28.62 -46.78 16.05
C ARG A 1010 28.30 -45.84 14.89
N VAL A 1011 27.11 -45.97 14.28
CA VAL A 1011 26.67 -45.05 13.21
C VAL A 1011 26.48 -43.62 13.74
N VAL A 1012 26.01 -43.46 14.98
CA VAL A 1012 25.91 -42.14 15.62
C VAL A 1012 27.28 -41.52 15.86
N GLU A 1013 28.27 -42.27 16.35
CA GLU A 1013 29.60 -41.74 16.70
C GLU A 1013 30.55 -41.57 15.51
N GLU A 1014 30.52 -42.50 14.54
CA GLU A 1014 31.45 -42.58 13.40
C GLU A 1014 30.91 -41.92 12.12
N VAL A 1015 29.58 -41.88 11.89
CA VAL A 1015 28.98 -41.29 10.67
C VAL A 1015 28.29 -39.95 10.95
N ILE A 1016 27.43 -39.88 11.96
CA ILE A 1016 26.56 -38.71 12.20
C ILE A 1016 27.26 -37.61 13.03
N ALA A 1017 27.88 -37.98 14.15
CA ALA A 1017 28.51 -37.01 15.06
C ALA A 1017 29.70 -36.24 14.45
N PRO A 1018 30.51 -36.76 13.49
CA PRO A 1018 31.54 -35.94 12.83
C PRO A 1018 30.93 -34.77 12.04
N VAL A 1019 29.79 -34.97 11.40
CA VAL A 1019 29.09 -33.92 10.64
C VAL A 1019 28.57 -32.84 11.60
N LEU A 1020 27.83 -33.23 12.64
CA LEU A 1020 27.23 -32.31 13.61
C LEU A 1020 28.26 -31.53 14.44
N ARG A 1021 29.44 -32.12 14.69
CA ARG A 1021 30.51 -31.47 15.48
C ARG A 1021 31.07 -30.21 14.81
N ASN A 1022 31.04 -30.11 13.49
CA ASN A 1022 31.49 -28.91 12.77
C ASN A 1022 30.64 -27.67 13.11
N ASP A 1023 29.34 -27.88 13.35
CA ASP A 1023 28.38 -26.81 13.68
C ASP A 1023 28.26 -26.59 15.20
N GLY A 1024 29.03 -27.31 16.02
CA GLY A 1024 28.98 -27.28 17.49
C GLY A 1024 27.87 -28.16 18.12
N GLY A 1025 27.24 -29.03 17.33
CA GLY A 1025 26.14 -29.88 17.77
C GLY A 1025 26.53 -31.35 18.03
N LYS A 1026 25.59 -32.07 18.65
CA LYS A 1026 25.67 -33.51 18.92
C LYS A 1026 24.27 -34.12 18.80
N LEU A 1027 24.19 -35.37 18.35
CA LEU A 1027 22.99 -36.20 18.51
C LEU A 1027 23.11 -37.04 19.79
N GLU A 1028 22.05 -37.08 20.58
CA GLU A 1028 21.88 -38.02 21.69
C GLU A 1028 20.83 -39.07 21.35
N LEU A 1029 21.16 -40.30 21.73
CA LEU A 1029 20.23 -41.42 21.79
C LEU A 1029 19.51 -41.34 23.14
N LEU A 1030 18.18 -41.33 23.11
CA LEU A 1030 17.33 -41.24 24.30
C LEU A 1030 16.76 -42.60 24.73
N GLY A 1031 16.66 -43.53 23.78
CA GLY A 1031 16.20 -44.89 24.01
C GLY A 1031 16.11 -45.67 22.70
N LEU A 1032 16.27 -46.99 22.79
CA LEU A 1032 16.08 -47.94 21.70
C LEU A 1032 15.25 -49.09 22.25
N ASP A 1033 14.19 -49.45 21.54
CA ASP A 1033 13.46 -50.70 21.75
C ASP A 1033 14.02 -51.77 20.81
N GLU A 1034 14.62 -52.82 21.37
CA GLU A 1034 15.23 -53.91 20.60
C GLU A 1034 14.23 -54.98 20.12
N GLU A 1035 12.98 -54.99 20.62
CA GLU A 1035 11.93 -55.87 20.09
C GLU A 1035 11.17 -55.23 18.91
N THR A 1036 10.95 -53.91 18.96
CA THR A 1036 10.21 -53.19 17.90
C THR A 1036 11.10 -52.48 16.88
N GLY A 1037 12.35 -52.14 17.24
CA GLY A 1037 13.26 -51.36 16.41
C GLY A 1037 13.02 -49.85 16.44
N GLU A 1038 12.22 -49.32 17.37
CA GLU A 1038 11.99 -47.88 17.51
C GLU A 1038 13.15 -47.19 18.25
N LEU A 1039 13.78 -46.20 17.60
CA LEU A 1039 14.91 -45.44 18.11
C LEU A 1039 14.55 -43.98 18.40
N SER A 1040 14.59 -43.58 19.67
CA SER A 1040 14.35 -42.19 20.09
C SER A 1040 15.64 -41.38 20.14
N VAL A 1041 15.66 -40.21 19.49
CA VAL A 1041 16.84 -39.34 19.36
C VAL A 1041 16.53 -37.86 19.59
N ARG A 1042 17.55 -37.07 19.95
CA ARG A 1042 17.46 -35.61 20.18
C ARG A 1042 18.79 -34.92 19.83
N PHE A 1043 18.72 -33.72 19.25
CA PHE A 1043 19.91 -32.87 19.12
C PHE A 1043 20.19 -32.08 20.40
N VAL A 1044 21.47 -31.94 20.73
CA VAL A 1044 22.00 -31.16 21.87
C VAL A 1044 23.20 -30.33 21.41
N GLY A 1045 23.54 -29.27 22.16
CA GLY A 1045 24.42 -28.21 21.68
C GLY A 1045 23.69 -27.25 20.74
N SER A 1046 24.41 -26.56 19.85
CA SER A 1046 23.85 -25.60 18.89
C SER A 1046 22.74 -26.17 18.00
N CYS A 1047 22.86 -27.44 17.60
CA CYS A 1047 21.86 -28.13 16.79
C CYS A 1047 20.53 -28.41 17.50
N ALA A 1048 20.40 -28.16 18.82
CA ALA A 1048 19.15 -28.38 19.56
C ALA A 1048 17.99 -27.51 19.03
N ASN A 1049 18.26 -26.21 18.85
CA ASN A 1049 17.26 -25.22 18.44
C ASN A 1049 17.49 -24.68 17.01
N CYS A 1050 18.58 -25.06 16.35
CA CYS A 1050 18.88 -24.61 14.98
C CYS A 1050 17.72 -24.93 14.01
N PRO A 1051 17.22 -23.97 13.20
CA PRO A 1051 16.15 -24.22 12.22
C PRO A 1051 16.49 -25.34 11.22
N TYR A 1052 17.76 -25.39 10.78
CA TYR A 1052 18.25 -26.46 9.92
C TYR A 1052 18.26 -27.84 10.59
N SER A 1053 18.15 -27.95 11.91
CA SER A 1053 18.07 -29.25 12.62
C SER A 1053 16.82 -30.09 12.26
N LEU A 1054 15.83 -29.51 11.58
CA LEU A 1054 14.75 -30.28 10.97
C LEU A 1054 15.20 -30.89 9.62
N LEU A 1055 15.85 -30.12 8.73
CA LEU A 1055 16.46 -30.67 7.53
C LEU A 1055 17.55 -31.70 7.86
N SER A 1056 18.46 -31.41 8.80
CA SER A 1056 19.49 -32.36 9.25
C SER A 1056 18.89 -33.62 9.89
N MET A 1057 17.68 -33.54 10.47
CA MET A 1057 16.98 -34.76 10.88
C MET A 1057 16.46 -35.52 9.66
N GLU A 1058 15.61 -34.90 8.84
CA GLU A 1058 14.86 -35.61 7.81
C GLU A 1058 15.69 -36.02 6.58
N GLN A 1059 16.76 -35.29 6.27
CA GLN A 1059 17.59 -35.50 5.06
C GLN A 1059 18.91 -36.25 5.34
N LEU A 1060 19.39 -36.26 6.59
CA LEU A 1060 20.65 -36.90 6.97
C LEU A 1060 20.45 -37.94 8.08
N VAL A 1061 20.09 -37.49 9.29
CA VAL A 1061 20.12 -38.36 10.48
C VAL A 1061 19.07 -39.46 10.45
N ARG A 1062 17.80 -39.15 10.15
CA ARG A 1062 16.72 -40.15 10.05
C ARG A 1062 17.00 -41.18 8.95
N PRO A 1063 17.36 -40.80 7.69
CA PRO A 1063 17.75 -41.79 6.68
C PRO A 1063 18.94 -42.66 7.08
N THR A 1064 20.01 -42.06 7.62
CA THR A 1064 21.20 -42.81 8.04
C THR A 1064 20.92 -43.79 9.19
N LEU A 1065 20.01 -43.46 10.11
CA LEU A 1065 19.61 -44.33 11.21
C LEU A 1065 18.59 -45.41 10.81
N LEU A 1066 17.66 -45.12 9.87
CA LEU A 1066 16.74 -46.11 9.31
C LEU A 1066 17.44 -47.16 8.44
N ASN A 1067 18.60 -46.84 7.87
CA ASN A 1067 19.42 -47.78 7.11
C ASN A 1067 20.18 -48.79 7.99
N ILE A 1068 20.01 -48.77 9.32
CA ILE A 1068 20.64 -49.74 10.23
C ILE A 1068 19.74 -50.98 10.34
N PRO A 1069 20.23 -52.19 10.00
CA PRO A 1069 19.43 -53.40 10.08
C PRO A 1069 18.83 -53.61 11.49
N GLY A 1070 17.49 -53.69 11.56
CA GLY A 1070 16.73 -53.82 12.80
C GLY A 1070 16.19 -52.50 13.38
N ILE A 1071 16.48 -51.34 12.80
CA ILE A 1071 15.77 -50.10 13.10
C ILE A 1071 14.56 -49.97 12.18
N THR A 1072 13.38 -49.72 12.74
CA THR A 1072 12.10 -49.66 12.03
C THR A 1072 11.51 -48.25 12.01
N ALA A 1073 11.77 -47.46 13.05
CA ALA A 1073 11.38 -46.06 13.15
C ALA A 1073 12.43 -45.25 13.92
N VAL A 1074 12.55 -43.96 13.59
CA VAL A 1074 13.41 -43.01 14.31
C VAL A 1074 12.56 -41.82 14.75
N LEU A 1075 12.51 -41.57 16.07
CA LEU A 1075 11.62 -40.63 16.71
C LEU A 1075 12.41 -39.43 17.25
N LYS A 1076 12.25 -38.23 16.64
CA LYS A 1076 12.81 -36.97 17.16
C LYS A 1076 11.97 -36.51 18.37
N SER A 1077 12.46 -36.75 19.58
CA SER A 1077 11.72 -36.42 20.81
C SER A 1077 11.82 -34.93 21.16
N ALA A 1078 10.87 -34.13 20.66
CA ALA A 1078 10.49 -32.87 21.28
C ALA A 1078 9.47 -33.16 22.41
N GLU A 1079 9.98 -33.23 23.65
CA GLU A 1079 9.24 -33.42 24.92
C GLU A 1079 8.01 -34.37 24.92
N LEU A 1080 8.26 -35.64 25.26
CA LEU A 1080 7.22 -36.63 25.55
C LEU A 1080 6.31 -36.22 26.73
N ARG A 1081 5.09 -35.75 26.44
CA ARG A 1081 3.94 -35.90 27.34
C ARG A 1081 3.18 -37.19 27.01
N VAL A 1082 2.99 -38.05 28.00
CA VAL A 1082 2.49 -39.43 27.84
C VAL A 1082 0.96 -39.47 27.80
N GLY A 1083 0.35 -40.08 26.77
CA GLY A 1083 -1.11 -40.29 26.73
C GLY A 1083 -1.66 -40.97 25.45
N LYS A 1084 -1.95 -42.27 25.52
CA LYS A 1084 -2.49 -43.11 24.43
C LYS A 1084 -3.83 -42.61 23.85
N VAL A 1085 -4.02 -42.66 22.53
CA VAL A 1085 -5.35 -42.80 21.85
C VAL A 1085 -5.23 -43.81 20.68
N CYS A 1086 -6.37 -44.38 20.25
CA CYS A 1086 -6.51 -45.62 19.50
C CYS A 1086 -6.11 -45.61 18.00
N ARG A 1087 -5.81 -46.81 17.49
CA ARG A 1087 -5.90 -47.17 16.06
C ARG A 1087 -7.38 -47.32 15.65
N SER A 1088 -7.78 -46.79 14.49
CA SER A 1088 -8.90 -47.35 13.71
C SER A 1088 -8.75 -47.10 12.21
N ARG A 1089 -8.86 -48.18 11.43
CA ARG A 1089 -8.68 -48.26 9.98
C ARG A 1089 -9.55 -47.26 9.19
N TRP A 1090 -8.99 -46.72 8.12
CA TRP A 1090 -9.75 -46.41 6.89
C TRP A 1090 -9.41 -47.45 5.82
N ALA A 1091 -10.38 -47.75 4.95
CA ALA A 1091 -10.22 -48.49 3.70
C ALA A 1091 -11.11 -47.81 2.64
N PRO A 1092 -10.69 -47.76 1.36
CA PRO A 1092 -11.25 -46.80 0.41
C PRO A 1092 -12.46 -47.33 -0.37
N HIS A 1093 -13.41 -46.44 -0.66
CA HIS A 1093 -14.34 -46.59 -1.78
C HIS A 1093 -14.66 -45.23 -2.42
N HIS A 1094 -14.25 -45.12 -3.69
CA HIS A 1094 -14.71 -44.20 -4.75
C HIS A 1094 -14.96 -42.73 -4.40
#